data_AF-A0A1S3QSY9-F1
#
_entry.id   AF-A0A1S3QSY9-F1
#
_cell.length_a   1.000
_cell.length_b   1.000
_cell.length_c   1.000
_cell.angle_alpha   90.00
_cell.angle_beta   90.00
_cell.angle_gamma   90.00
#
_symmetry.space_group_name_H-M   'P 1'
#
loop_
_entity.id
_entity.type
_entity.pdbx_description
1 polymer ?
#
loop_
_entity_poly.entity_id
_entity_poly.type
_entity_poly.pdbx_seq_one_letter_code
_entity_poly.pdbx_strand_id
1 'polypeptide(L)'
;MKWFPDLTYKLSRLSELLQKYWSEFKRELSMAVKTMRESEGVDENRLRDILQNHDQSPFCPQSVQLWLNNKAAEVKALNVCKTRNIPIMKSQEELDGVLRSLKDRILCFTLTSLEDEDPFLSTMEQHKHSVPENTMNQSDLTGQQETHYVQENIVNQSDLTGQQETHSVPENTMNQSDLTGQQHKHSVQENTVNQSDLTGQQEKHYVQENIVNQSDLTGQQETHYVQENIVNQSDLTGQQHKHSVQENTVNQSDLTGQQETQRPFKPPDLTQKFKSDLRLFTKSYEDRRDGENIKFIAAVIPDISAPGSSIRLYQQGSLITTNFLLGLKPDPVQVAEIKQSCVLLKFPQSTIRRPERYRVEYRVMTTGLIKVSKRPWNEVVTLAPAETCVVPGLKPFTLYQIRYSVIEHSGMSDFSKVIEVKTLRSPPEHLYVSRLLNKTKETIKVTWLQPECNDGASVLHYKVDYKEAGLEGWSTMVTEGPECKCIISLNLSTCYRVRVSAVYGEGDTSETSRETDVPVNVWYIDLSERKASLLLEVLKLQPEKKPVELKGWSDEESEVRSFLQCLSYISQLRFYPDWSDPSKQIKFLVDLLSQAAEWEEQTGEKTLKLVSSVWTYRTFPFCDSYYDDDEIKEYQCDFLLDLYSHVKDYQTQTGRSVLPALQPVYQSASPAVWSIDLSERKASLLLEVLKLQPEKKPVELKGWSDEESEVRSFLQCLSYISQLSFRCDDDRFFQTVCESIPVRSREEDQQLASLLQALGSTLSLGGELPRKTCRSVGRVLGLCASRVDLTLTPSKISLQGALLLLRHESKLHKLRLNVGMAVKLSRLVRRTERGATPLTVPELSLVLKSSQPPERVLSRALSSVASLLRLWRVQCLDLTDFWFQGHSLITLLCHQGPLSLRLNSDTLQQLTVVVYEAQDKDLTQWFLEKVGGDLTSCRLDWEVLLSLLQHSTHNITVDLRKNRLLEKNISDLLPFLGRVTLKRSSSSFVKSSIRQIYDSRASDCVSSLLRSSDHWINLNSRELDRVDCTALCFTLQHSHQVKVNLLWTSIPPGEIESILPLLDRVSQLRFS
;
A
#
# COMPACT_ATOMS: atom_id res chain seq x y z
N MET A 1 -10.60 44.75 23.48
CA MET A 1 -9.23 44.41 23.02
C MET A 1 -8.49 43.47 23.96
N LYS A 2 -8.39 43.73 25.30
CA LYS A 2 -7.69 42.89 26.31
C LYS A 2 -7.86 41.34 26.30
N TRP A 3 -8.71 40.76 25.45
CA TRP A 3 -8.94 39.30 25.36
C TRP A 3 -8.17 38.62 24.21
N PHE A 4 -7.55 39.39 23.31
CA PHE A 4 -6.73 38.88 22.20
C PHE A 4 -5.35 39.55 22.23
N PRO A 5 -4.33 38.92 22.85
CA PRO A 5 -2.98 39.45 22.93
C PRO A 5 -2.35 39.66 21.55
N ASP A 6 -2.56 38.72 20.64
CA ASP A 6 -1.84 38.62 19.34
C ASP A 6 -2.32 39.70 18.36
N LEU A 7 -3.62 40.01 18.38
CA LEU A 7 -4.16 41.19 17.71
C LEU A 7 -3.62 42.49 18.31
N THR A 8 -3.43 42.54 19.63
CA THR A 8 -2.86 43.73 20.31
C THR A 8 -1.39 43.91 19.91
N TYR A 9 -0.64 42.81 19.77
CA TYR A 9 0.72 42.78 19.23
C TYR A 9 0.75 43.25 17.77
N LYS A 10 -0.06 42.65 16.88
CA LYS A 10 -0.14 43.02 15.45
C LYS A 10 -0.51 44.49 15.23
N LEU A 11 -1.46 45.03 16.00
CA LEU A 11 -1.82 46.46 15.96
C LEU A 11 -0.66 47.36 16.46
N SER A 12 0.07 46.93 17.49
CA SER A 12 1.23 47.66 18.00
C SER A 12 2.37 47.67 16.97
N ARG A 13 2.62 46.53 16.30
CA ARG A 13 3.62 46.41 15.24
C ARG A 13 3.26 47.26 14.02
N LEU A 14 2.00 47.25 13.57
CA LEU A 14 1.54 48.17 12.51
C LEU A 14 1.82 49.63 12.87
N SER A 15 1.54 50.05 14.12
CA SER A 15 1.82 51.41 14.57
C SER A 15 3.32 51.74 14.58
N GLU A 16 4.18 50.79 14.96
CA GLU A 16 5.64 50.94 14.94
C GLU A 16 6.16 51.14 13.51
N LEU A 17 5.68 50.34 12.56
CA LEU A 17 6.08 50.39 11.15
C LEU A 17 5.60 51.70 10.50
N LEU A 18 4.35 52.11 10.73
CA LEU A 18 3.81 53.38 10.24
C LEU A 18 4.60 54.58 10.77
N GLN A 19 4.96 54.60 12.06
CA GLN A 19 5.76 55.67 12.65
C GLN A 19 7.16 55.77 12.02
N LYS A 20 7.83 54.62 11.83
CA LYS A 20 9.15 54.53 11.20
C LYS A 20 9.12 55.04 9.75
N TYR A 21 8.25 54.45 8.92
CA TYR A 21 8.09 54.87 7.53
C TYR A 21 7.72 56.36 7.39
N TRP A 22 6.80 56.86 8.23
CA TRP A 22 6.42 58.28 8.19
C TRP A 22 7.59 59.22 8.52
N SER A 23 8.50 58.81 9.40
CA SER A 23 9.71 59.59 9.71
C SER A 23 10.70 59.64 8.53
N GLU A 24 10.82 58.53 7.79
CA GLU A 24 11.70 58.39 6.62
C GLU A 24 11.12 59.13 5.41
N PHE A 25 9.82 58.94 5.12
CA PHE A 25 9.09 59.67 4.08
C PHE A 25 9.14 61.19 4.30
N LYS A 26 8.96 61.65 5.55
CA LYS A 26 9.08 63.08 5.91
C LYS A 26 10.51 63.62 5.71
N ARG A 27 11.54 62.79 5.91
CA ARG A 27 12.95 63.15 5.63
C ARG A 27 13.16 63.36 4.14
N GLU A 28 12.74 62.41 3.30
CA GLU A 28 12.91 62.49 1.85
C GLU A 28 12.17 63.69 1.25
N LEU A 29 10.91 63.91 1.63
CA LEU A 29 10.15 65.11 1.25
C LEU A 29 10.88 66.40 1.68
N SER A 30 11.43 66.44 2.89
CA SER A 30 12.17 67.62 3.38
C SER A 30 13.49 67.86 2.66
N MET A 31 14.12 66.81 2.10
CA MET A 31 15.33 66.96 1.27
C MET A 31 14.99 67.43 -0.14
N ALA A 32 13.97 66.85 -0.79
CA ALA A 32 13.50 67.27 -2.11
C ALA A 32 13.01 68.74 -2.10
N VAL A 33 12.20 69.13 -1.10
CA VAL A 33 11.73 70.51 -0.94
C VAL A 33 12.87 71.50 -0.62
N LYS A 34 14.02 71.02 -0.12
CA LYS A 34 15.23 71.84 0.04
C LYS A 34 15.99 71.98 -1.28
N THR A 35 16.25 70.89 -2.01
CA THR A 35 16.98 70.96 -3.29
C THR A 35 16.22 71.76 -4.34
N MET A 36 14.89 71.65 -4.38
CA MET A 36 14.00 72.51 -5.20
C MET A 36 14.09 74.02 -4.93
N ARG A 37 14.70 74.46 -3.81
CA ARG A 37 14.96 75.89 -3.52
C ARG A 37 16.39 76.32 -3.86
N GLU A 38 17.24 75.37 -4.20
CA GLU A 38 18.68 75.54 -4.42
C GLU A 38 19.07 75.21 -5.89
N SER A 39 18.18 74.57 -6.66
CA SER A 39 18.35 74.26 -8.10
C SER A 39 17.25 74.91 -8.97
N GLU A 40 17.61 75.44 -10.14
CA GLU A 40 16.64 75.97 -11.11
C GLU A 40 15.98 74.83 -11.91
N GLY A 41 14.95 74.20 -11.30
CA GLY A 41 13.94 73.41 -12.03
C GLY A 41 14.24 71.91 -12.26
N VAL A 42 15.32 71.36 -11.70
CA VAL A 42 15.71 69.95 -11.95
C VAL A 42 15.02 68.94 -10.99
N ASP A 43 14.67 69.36 -9.77
CA ASP A 43 14.18 68.46 -8.71
C ASP A 43 12.65 68.17 -8.69
N GLU A 44 11.81 68.78 -9.55
CA GLU A 44 10.34 68.57 -9.47
C GLU A 44 9.94 67.11 -9.72
N ASN A 45 10.62 66.43 -10.65
CA ASN A 45 10.42 65.01 -10.93
C ASN A 45 10.67 64.16 -9.68
N ARG A 46 11.73 64.48 -8.91
CA ARG A 46 12.09 63.75 -7.69
C ARG A 46 11.01 63.85 -6.60
N LEU A 47 10.31 64.99 -6.49
CA LEU A 47 9.17 65.13 -5.59
C LEU A 47 7.98 64.28 -6.06
N ARG A 48 7.75 64.22 -7.38
CA ARG A 48 6.71 63.38 -8.01
C ARG A 48 6.98 61.89 -7.74
N ASP A 49 8.22 61.45 -7.93
CA ASP A 49 8.65 60.07 -7.68
C ASP A 49 8.44 59.67 -6.20
N ILE A 50 8.77 60.54 -5.24
CA ILE A 50 8.56 60.28 -3.81
C ILE A 50 7.06 60.07 -3.48
N LEU A 51 6.17 60.88 -4.07
CA LEU A 51 4.73 60.75 -3.86
C LEU A 51 4.15 59.51 -4.56
N GLN A 52 4.57 59.25 -5.80
CA GLN A 52 4.14 58.07 -6.55
C GLN A 52 4.60 56.78 -5.87
N ASN A 53 5.83 56.72 -5.37
CA ASN A 53 6.33 55.59 -4.58
C ASN A 53 5.56 55.41 -3.27
N HIS A 54 5.01 56.47 -2.65
CA HIS A 54 4.15 56.34 -1.49
C HIS A 54 2.79 55.71 -1.83
N ASP A 55 2.10 56.20 -2.86
CA ASP A 55 0.79 55.65 -3.26
C ASP A 55 0.91 54.21 -3.81
N GLN A 56 2.09 53.84 -4.32
CA GLN A 56 2.42 52.47 -4.72
C GLN A 56 2.90 51.57 -3.57
N SER A 57 3.19 52.11 -2.38
CA SER A 57 3.65 51.34 -1.21
C SER A 57 2.54 50.57 -0.49
N PRO A 58 2.87 49.52 0.29
CA PRO A 58 1.93 48.90 1.24
C PRO A 58 1.53 49.85 2.40
N PHE A 59 2.27 50.96 2.58
CA PHE A 59 1.97 52.01 3.57
C PHE A 59 0.89 53.01 3.09
N CYS A 60 0.43 52.93 1.84
CA CYS A 60 -0.62 53.84 1.36
C CYS A 60 -1.92 53.65 2.17
N PRO A 61 -2.72 54.72 2.40
CA PRO A 61 -3.87 54.66 3.30
C PRO A 61 -4.91 53.58 2.96
N GLN A 62 -5.04 53.24 1.67
CA GLN A 62 -5.99 52.25 1.18
C GLN A 62 -5.63 50.83 1.62
N SER A 63 -4.35 50.46 1.57
CA SER A 63 -3.86 49.14 1.98
C SER A 63 -3.98 48.94 3.50
N VAL A 64 -3.57 49.96 4.26
CA VAL A 64 -3.64 49.98 5.72
C VAL A 64 -5.10 49.89 6.20
N GLN A 65 -6.01 50.66 5.58
CA GLN A 65 -7.44 50.61 5.91
C GLN A 65 -8.06 49.24 5.58
N LEU A 66 -7.64 48.58 4.50
CA LEU A 66 -8.15 47.27 4.13
C LEU A 66 -7.70 46.17 5.11
N TRP A 67 -6.44 46.22 5.56
CA TRP A 67 -5.97 45.32 6.63
C TRP A 67 -6.76 45.54 7.94
N LEU A 68 -6.96 46.80 8.33
CA LEU A 68 -7.77 47.15 9.51
C LEU A 68 -9.22 46.66 9.39
N ASN A 69 -9.82 46.71 8.19
CA ASN A 69 -11.14 46.16 7.93
C ASN A 69 -11.19 44.63 8.10
N ASN A 70 -10.19 43.91 7.59
CA ASN A 70 -10.05 42.46 7.79
C ASN A 70 -9.96 42.10 9.28
N LYS A 71 -9.07 42.77 10.04
CA LYS A 71 -8.93 42.54 11.49
C LYS A 71 -10.19 42.92 12.27
N ALA A 72 -10.92 43.95 11.84
CA ALA A 72 -12.23 44.27 12.39
C ALA A 72 -13.29 43.18 12.09
N ALA A 73 -13.23 42.52 10.92
CA ALA A 73 -14.10 41.42 10.55
C ALA A 73 -13.81 40.14 11.37
N GLU A 74 -12.53 39.77 11.55
CA GLU A 74 -12.09 38.67 12.44
C GLU A 74 -12.65 38.86 13.87
N VAL A 75 -12.45 40.05 14.45
CA VAL A 75 -12.96 40.41 15.79
C VAL A 75 -14.48 40.40 15.84
N LYS A 76 -15.16 40.86 14.78
CA LYS A 76 -16.62 40.86 14.68
C LYS A 76 -17.16 39.42 14.66
N ALA A 77 -16.51 38.49 13.96
CA ALA A 77 -16.88 37.08 13.94
C ALA A 77 -16.77 36.45 15.34
N LEU A 78 -15.65 36.65 16.04
CA LEU A 78 -15.48 36.16 17.42
C LEU A 78 -16.49 36.78 18.40
N ASN A 79 -16.81 38.06 18.25
CA ASN A 79 -17.86 38.70 19.06
C ASN A 79 -19.25 38.12 18.77
N VAL A 80 -19.58 37.82 17.51
CA VAL A 80 -20.84 37.15 17.15
C VAL A 80 -20.91 35.75 17.75
N CYS A 81 -19.85 34.94 17.66
CA CYS A 81 -19.78 33.65 18.33
C CYS A 81 -19.94 33.78 19.86
N LYS A 82 -19.29 34.77 20.48
CA LYS A 82 -19.40 35.03 21.92
C LYS A 82 -20.82 35.41 22.35
N THR A 83 -21.47 36.35 21.65
CA THR A 83 -22.86 36.77 21.97
C THR A 83 -23.88 35.65 21.81
N ARG A 84 -23.58 34.66 20.97
CA ARG A 84 -24.35 33.43 20.78
C ARG A 84 -23.99 32.30 21.76
N ASN A 85 -23.15 32.57 22.77
CA ASN A 85 -22.64 31.56 23.72
C ASN A 85 -21.93 30.37 23.06
N ILE A 86 -21.31 30.56 21.88
CA ILE A 86 -20.49 29.54 21.22
C ILE A 86 -19.14 29.47 21.94
N PRO A 87 -18.69 28.29 22.41
CA PRO A 87 -17.37 28.15 23.03
C PRO A 87 -16.26 28.54 22.05
N ILE A 88 -15.36 29.44 22.47
CA ILE A 88 -14.21 29.89 21.69
C ILE A 88 -12.94 29.29 22.30
N MET A 89 -12.26 28.43 21.54
CA MET A 89 -10.93 27.91 21.87
C MET A 89 -9.86 28.92 21.44
N LYS A 90 -8.85 29.13 22.28
CA LYS A 90 -7.75 30.08 22.05
C LYS A 90 -6.39 29.38 21.93
N SER A 91 -6.41 28.07 21.70
CA SER A 91 -5.23 27.25 21.36
C SER A 91 -5.67 25.90 20.83
N GLN A 92 -4.76 25.21 20.14
CA GLN A 92 -4.94 23.81 19.75
C GLN A 92 -5.14 22.89 20.99
N GLU A 93 -4.55 23.22 22.15
CA GLU A 93 -4.69 22.42 23.37
C GLU A 93 -6.11 22.50 23.99
N GLU A 94 -6.73 23.69 23.98
CA GLU A 94 -8.12 23.86 24.40
C GLU A 94 -9.08 23.08 23.47
N LEU A 95 -8.83 23.10 22.15
CA LEU A 95 -9.58 22.30 21.18
C LEU A 95 -9.39 20.79 21.43
N ASP A 96 -8.15 20.33 21.54
CA ASP A 96 -7.79 18.93 21.78
C ASP A 96 -8.46 18.37 23.04
N GLY A 97 -8.49 19.15 24.13
CA GLY A 97 -9.17 18.78 25.36
C GLY A 97 -10.67 18.55 25.15
N VAL A 98 -11.32 19.35 24.31
CA VAL A 98 -12.72 19.16 23.93
C VAL A 98 -12.89 17.94 23.02
N LEU A 99 -12.02 17.75 22.02
CA LEU A 99 -12.07 16.62 21.08
C LEU A 99 -11.96 15.26 21.77
N ARG A 100 -11.05 15.12 22.75
CA ARG A 100 -10.83 13.88 23.52
C ARG A 100 -12.04 13.45 24.36
N SER A 101 -13.01 14.32 24.58
CA SER A 101 -14.13 14.10 25.52
C SER A 101 -15.46 13.69 24.87
N LEU A 102 -15.57 13.67 23.54
CA LEU A 102 -16.86 13.62 22.83
C LEU A 102 -16.95 12.51 21.78
N LYS A 103 -18.13 11.88 21.68
CA LYS A 103 -18.44 10.82 20.69
C LYS A 103 -19.20 11.33 19.46
N ASP A 104 -19.23 12.66 19.30
CA ASP A 104 -20.24 13.36 18.50
C ASP A 104 -19.64 14.09 17.28
N ARG A 105 -20.50 14.71 16.48
CA ARG A 105 -20.09 15.56 15.34
C ARG A 105 -19.81 16.96 15.86
N ILE A 106 -18.69 17.58 15.46
CA ILE A 106 -18.33 18.93 15.89
C ILE A 106 -18.03 19.80 14.68
N LEU A 107 -18.71 20.95 14.59
CA LEU A 107 -18.41 22.01 13.63
C LEU A 107 -17.61 23.10 14.34
N CYS A 108 -16.41 23.39 13.81
CA CYS A 108 -15.48 24.36 14.36
C CYS A 108 -15.25 25.51 13.36
N PHE A 109 -15.86 26.66 13.62
CA PHE A 109 -15.53 27.89 12.89
C PHE A 109 -14.12 28.35 13.28
N THR A 110 -13.18 28.18 12.37
CA THR A 110 -11.75 28.41 12.60
C THR A 110 -11.33 29.72 11.96
N LEU A 111 -10.63 30.57 12.71
CA LEU A 111 -9.95 31.75 12.17
C LEU A 111 -8.46 31.46 12.07
N THR A 112 -7.91 31.64 10.86
CA THR A 112 -6.59 31.14 10.45
C THR A 112 -5.54 32.24 10.37
N SER A 113 -5.97 33.50 10.29
CA SER A 113 -5.14 34.71 10.15
C SER A 113 -4.76 35.43 11.45
N LEU A 114 -5.14 34.88 12.61
CA LEU A 114 -4.97 35.54 13.92
C LEU A 114 -3.69 35.12 14.66
N GLU A 115 -3.32 33.83 14.66
CA GLU A 115 -2.16 33.30 15.42
C GLU A 115 -0.83 33.28 14.62
N ASP A 116 -0.87 33.14 13.29
CA ASP A 116 0.35 33.10 12.44
C ASP A 116 1.01 34.49 12.24
N GLU A 117 2.26 34.52 11.76
CA GLU A 117 2.89 35.73 11.21
C GLU A 117 1.99 36.38 10.15
N ASP A 118 1.83 37.70 10.19
CA ASP A 118 0.84 38.41 9.36
C ASP A 118 1.48 38.91 8.05
N PRO A 119 1.15 38.34 6.87
CA PRO A 119 1.90 38.59 5.64
C PRO A 119 1.93 40.06 5.23
N PHE A 120 0.88 40.83 5.53
CA PHE A 120 0.85 42.25 5.23
C PHE A 120 1.87 43.04 6.06
N LEU A 121 2.04 42.70 7.34
CA LEU A 121 3.07 43.32 8.18
C LEU A 121 4.47 42.92 7.71
N SER A 122 4.66 41.66 7.31
CA SER A 122 5.92 41.20 6.69
C SER A 122 6.26 41.96 5.40
N THR A 123 5.28 42.22 4.53
CA THR A 123 5.49 43.03 3.31
C THR A 123 5.78 44.50 3.61
N MET A 124 5.13 45.08 4.63
CA MET A 124 5.47 46.44 5.10
C MET A 124 6.91 46.51 5.62
N GLU A 125 7.40 45.48 6.31
CA GLU A 125 8.80 45.39 6.74
C GLU A 125 9.77 45.25 5.56
N GLN A 126 9.46 44.39 4.59
CA GLN A 126 10.31 44.17 3.41
C GLN A 126 10.43 45.41 2.50
N HIS A 127 9.33 46.16 2.31
CA HIS A 127 9.33 47.39 1.49
C HIS A 127 10.30 48.47 2.01
N LYS A 128 10.69 48.42 3.30
CA LYS A 128 11.72 49.31 3.83
C LYS A 128 13.09 49.12 3.17
N HIS A 129 13.41 47.91 2.70
CA HIS A 129 14.74 47.55 2.23
C HIS A 129 14.98 47.84 0.74
N SER A 130 14.02 48.44 0.03
CA SER A 130 14.06 48.61 -1.44
C SER A 130 14.26 50.06 -1.94
N VAL A 131 14.65 51.01 -1.08
CA VAL A 131 14.95 52.40 -1.49
C VAL A 131 16.46 52.56 -1.73
N PRO A 132 16.92 52.88 -2.97
CA PRO A 132 18.35 53.01 -3.26
C PRO A 132 19.00 54.28 -2.69
N GLU A 133 20.24 54.18 -2.21
CA GLU A 133 21.09 55.34 -1.94
C GLU A 133 21.79 55.81 -3.23
N ASN A 134 21.61 57.09 -3.59
CA ASN A 134 22.21 57.66 -4.79
C ASN A 134 23.75 57.70 -4.70
N THR A 135 24.42 57.06 -5.67
CA THR A 135 25.86 57.22 -5.94
C THR A 135 26.05 57.80 -7.36
N MET A 136 27.09 58.60 -7.56
CA MET A 136 27.27 59.42 -8.77
C MET A 136 27.60 58.61 -10.04
N ASN A 137 27.09 59.07 -11.18
CA ASN A 137 27.47 58.60 -12.52
C ASN A 137 28.87 59.08 -12.94
N GLN A 138 29.65 58.20 -13.56
CA GLN A 138 30.39 58.52 -14.78
C GLN A 138 30.13 57.41 -15.82
N SER A 139 30.04 57.79 -17.08
CA SER A 139 29.66 56.92 -18.19
C SER A 139 30.86 56.26 -18.86
N ASP A 140 30.67 55.09 -19.46
CA ASP A 140 30.61 55.00 -20.93
C ASP A 140 30.30 53.59 -21.48
N LEU A 141 29.86 53.58 -22.74
CA LEU A 141 29.78 52.46 -23.70
C LEU A 141 28.74 51.32 -23.52
N THR A 142 27.69 51.43 -24.35
CA THR A 142 27.09 50.38 -25.20
C THR A 142 26.40 49.16 -24.57
N GLY A 143 25.08 49.11 -24.76
CA GLY A 143 24.24 47.91 -24.60
C GLY A 143 22.76 48.32 -24.62
N GLN A 144 22.04 48.05 -25.71
CA GLN A 144 20.65 48.51 -25.86
C GLN A 144 19.69 47.71 -24.97
N GLN A 145 18.91 48.41 -24.15
CA GLN A 145 17.61 47.94 -23.67
C GLN A 145 16.59 49.06 -23.87
N GLU A 146 15.64 48.84 -24.78
CA GLU A 146 14.49 49.74 -24.93
C GLU A 146 13.45 49.41 -23.85
N THR A 147 13.37 50.30 -22.87
CA THR A 147 12.18 50.69 -22.10
C THR A 147 11.05 49.65 -21.93
N HIS A 148 10.94 49.18 -20.68
CA HIS A 148 9.75 49.29 -19.81
C HIS A 148 8.37 49.50 -20.43
N TYR A 149 7.35 48.86 -19.83
CA TYR A 149 6.29 49.57 -19.05
C TYR A 149 5.28 48.58 -18.41
N VAL A 150 4.68 48.77 -17.21
CA VAL A 150 4.76 49.82 -16.14
C VAL A 150 4.51 49.16 -14.74
N GLN A 151 4.34 49.95 -13.66
CA GLN A 151 3.49 49.66 -12.47
C GLN A 151 1.95 49.79 -12.76
N GLU A 152 0.95 49.52 -11.84
CA GLU A 152 -0.48 49.08 -12.09
C GLU A 152 -1.56 48.21 -11.18
N ASN A 153 -1.86 47.63 -9.94
CA ASN A 153 -1.72 47.11 -8.48
C ASN A 153 -3.13 46.43 -8.20
N ILE A 154 -3.36 45.55 -7.17
CA ILE A 154 -4.66 45.18 -6.46
C ILE A 154 -5.40 43.81 -6.69
N VAL A 155 -5.22 42.83 -5.79
CA VAL A 155 -6.18 42.22 -4.80
C VAL A 155 -7.69 41.94 -5.08
N ASN A 156 -8.16 40.71 -4.79
CA ASN A 156 -9.27 40.39 -3.83
C ASN A 156 -9.56 38.90 -3.53
N GLN A 157 -9.86 38.60 -2.26
CA GLN A 157 -11.01 37.80 -1.76
C GLN A 157 -11.46 36.46 -2.41
N SER A 158 -10.90 35.33 -1.91
CA SER A 158 -11.57 34.09 -1.44
C SER A 158 -12.77 33.39 -2.14
N ASP A 159 -12.76 32.04 -2.01
CA ASP A 159 -13.89 31.09 -1.90
C ASP A 159 -14.37 30.22 -3.09
N LEU A 160 -13.78 29.01 -3.13
CA LEU A 160 -14.40 27.66 -3.10
C LEU A 160 -15.26 27.10 -4.26
N THR A 161 -14.80 25.92 -4.72
CA THR A 161 -15.55 24.67 -5.05
C THR A 161 -16.08 24.32 -6.46
N GLY A 162 -16.29 23.01 -6.65
CA GLY A 162 -16.24 22.18 -7.86
C GLY A 162 -17.48 21.25 -8.04
N GLN A 163 -17.32 19.94 -8.44
CA GLN A 163 -18.05 18.67 -8.97
C GLN A 163 -18.55 18.23 -10.44
N GLN A 164 -18.87 16.94 -10.73
CA GLN A 164 -19.23 16.22 -12.03
C GLN A 164 -19.80 16.97 -13.29
N GLU A 165 -19.75 16.54 -14.58
CA GLU A 165 -19.45 15.31 -15.38
C GLU A 165 -20.63 14.70 -16.22
N THR A 166 -20.30 14.24 -17.45
CA THR A 166 -20.79 13.04 -18.22
C THR A 166 -22.29 12.82 -18.62
N HIS A 167 -22.70 12.07 -19.68
CA HIS A 167 -22.02 11.46 -20.87
C HIS A 167 -23.00 11.05 -22.03
N SER A 168 -22.46 10.99 -23.26
CA SER A 168 -22.57 9.91 -24.31
C SER A 168 -23.86 9.51 -25.09
N VAL A 169 -23.75 9.67 -26.44
CA VAL A 169 -24.09 8.83 -27.64
C VAL A 169 -25.29 7.85 -27.68
N PRO A 170 -25.83 7.56 -28.89
CA PRO A 170 -25.49 6.27 -29.56
C PRO A 170 -25.33 6.30 -31.11
N GLU A 171 -24.39 5.46 -31.60
CA GLU A 171 -24.50 4.49 -32.74
C GLU A 171 -24.92 4.93 -34.18
N ASN A 172 -24.49 4.31 -35.30
CA ASN A 172 -23.46 3.29 -35.64
C ASN A 172 -23.10 3.45 -37.17
N THR A 173 -22.74 2.52 -38.09
CA THR A 173 -22.73 1.02 -38.18
C THR A 173 -21.91 0.53 -39.39
N MET A 174 -21.49 -0.76 -39.38
CA MET A 174 -21.37 -1.67 -40.54
C MET A 174 -20.13 -1.57 -41.47
N ASN A 175 -19.46 -2.65 -41.93
CA ASN A 175 -19.09 -3.96 -41.30
C ASN A 175 -18.13 -4.76 -42.23
N GLN A 176 -17.74 -5.94 -41.74
CA GLN A 176 -17.28 -7.16 -42.46
C GLN A 176 -15.77 -7.32 -42.79
N SER A 177 -15.20 -8.53 -42.68
CA SER A 177 -15.55 -9.68 -41.81
C SER A 177 -14.39 -10.70 -41.74
N ASP A 178 -14.59 -11.70 -40.87
CA ASP A 178 -14.01 -13.05 -40.80
C ASP A 178 -13.04 -13.26 -39.60
N LEU A 179 -13.45 -13.99 -38.54
CA LEU A 179 -13.70 -15.45 -38.47
C LEU A 179 -12.41 -16.22 -38.79
N THR A 180 -11.76 -16.97 -37.89
CA THR A 180 -12.13 -17.58 -36.60
C THR A 180 -10.90 -17.48 -35.64
N GLY A 181 -10.55 -18.33 -34.65
CA GLY A 181 -10.80 -19.74 -34.38
C GLY A 181 -9.81 -20.24 -33.32
N GLN A 182 -10.28 -21.08 -32.41
CA GLN A 182 -9.68 -21.42 -31.12
C GLN A 182 -8.34 -22.19 -31.12
N GLN A 183 -7.63 -22.07 -29.98
CA GLN A 183 -6.89 -23.12 -29.24
C GLN A 183 -5.47 -23.59 -29.64
N HIS A 184 -4.60 -23.48 -28.61
CA HIS A 184 -3.56 -24.43 -28.17
C HIS A 184 -2.20 -24.56 -28.90
N LYS A 185 -1.26 -25.05 -28.07
CA LYS A 185 0.00 -25.77 -28.30
C LYS A 185 1.35 -25.01 -28.34
N HIS A 186 2.26 -25.60 -27.56
CA HIS A 186 3.73 -25.53 -27.53
C HIS A 186 4.45 -24.17 -27.39
N SER A 187 5.27 -24.10 -26.33
CA SER A 187 6.53 -23.34 -26.34
C SER A 187 7.57 -24.12 -27.16
N VAL A 188 8.51 -23.42 -27.82
CA VAL A 188 9.99 -23.58 -27.68
C VAL A 188 10.74 -22.90 -28.86
N GLN A 189 11.93 -22.37 -28.55
CA GLN A 189 13.07 -22.00 -29.42
C GLN A 189 13.09 -20.68 -30.24
N GLU A 190 14.08 -19.87 -29.86
CA GLU A 190 15.20 -19.33 -30.68
C GLU A 190 15.11 -18.04 -31.54
N ASN A 191 15.97 -17.11 -31.10
CA ASN A 191 17.05 -16.46 -31.86
C ASN A 191 16.78 -15.43 -32.99
N THR A 192 17.07 -14.18 -32.64
CA THR A 192 18.25 -13.46 -33.16
C THR A 192 18.39 -13.23 -34.69
N VAL A 193 17.92 -12.05 -35.13
CA VAL A 193 18.68 -11.04 -35.92
C VAL A 193 18.85 -11.19 -37.47
N ASN A 194 18.51 -10.07 -38.15
CA ASN A 194 19.00 -9.53 -39.44
C ASN A 194 18.56 -10.09 -40.82
N GLN A 195 18.23 -9.12 -41.70
CA GLN A 195 18.88 -8.78 -43.01
C GLN A 195 19.45 -9.94 -43.86
N SER A 196 19.30 -10.03 -45.19
CA SER A 196 18.87 -9.10 -46.28
C SER A 196 18.62 -9.92 -47.58
N ASP A 197 18.39 -9.44 -48.81
CA ASP A 197 18.41 -8.09 -49.41
C ASP A 197 17.52 -7.99 -50.69
N LEU A 198 17.46 -6.82 -51.33
CA LEU A 198 16.97 -6.62 -52.70
C LEU A 198 18.08 -6.81 -53.74
N THR A 199 17.84 -7.56 -54.84
CA THR A 199 18.34 -7.20 -56.20
C THR A 199 17.85 -8.16 -57.31
N GLY A 200 17.18 -7.60 -58.34
CA GLY A 200 16.99 -8.22 -59.67
C GLY A 200 16.02 -9.42 -59.76
N GLN A 201 15.38 -9.71 -60.90
CA GLN A 201 15.24 -9.00 -62.17
C GLN A 201 13.85 -9.31 -62.77
N GLN A 202 13.21 -8.35 -63.45
CA GLN A 202 12.71 -8.49 -64.83
C GLN A 202 11.95 -7.24 -65.29
N GLU A 203 12.29 -6.74 -66.48
CA GLU A 203 11.39 -5.92 -67.30
C GLU A 203 10.70 -6.80 -68.35
N LYS A 204 9.41 -6.56 -68.60
CA LYS A 204 8.89 -6.29 -69.96
C LYS A 204 7.46 -5.76 -69.90
N HIS A 205 7.16 -4.84 -70.80
CA HIS A 205 5.95 -4.01 -70.82
C HIS A 205 5.18 -4.14 -72.15
N TYR A 206 4.03 -3.45 -72.19
CA TYR A 206 3.26 -2.98 -73.35
C TYR A 206 2.24 -3.95 -73.98
N VAL A 207 1.05 -3.51 -74.45
CA VAL A 207 0.07 -2.46 -74.04
C VAL A 207 -0.98 -2.34 -75.15
N GLN A 208 -2.26 -2.13 -74.81
CA GLN A 208 -3.22 -1.28 -75.55
C GLN A 208 -4.54 -1.19 -74.74
N GLU A 209 -5.22 -0.04 -74.59
CA GLU A 209 -4.89 1.33 -75.01
C GLU A 209 -5.65 2.43 -74.20
N ASN A 210 -5.12 3.66 -74.27
CA ASN A 210 -5.79 4.98 -74.19
C ASN A 210 -6.37 5.61 -72.89
N ILE A 211 -5.57 6.53 -72.34
CA ILE A 211 -5.84 7.96 -71.99
C ILE A 211 -7.27 8.42 -71.60
N VAL A 212 -7.39 9.17 -70.48
CA VAL A 212 -7.34 10.66 -70.44
C VAL A 212 -7.22 11.17 -68.99
N ASN A 213 -6.37 12.19 -68.77
CA ASN A 213 -6.41 13.06 -67.59
C ASN A 213 -7.37 14.23 -67.87
N GLN A 214 -8.40 14.44 -67.03
CA GLN A 214 -9.01 15.72 -66.62
C GLN A 214 -10.28 15.38 -65.80
N SER A 215 -10.39 15.75 -64.52
CA SER A 215 -10.60 17.09 -63.95
C SER A 215 -12.05 17.59 -64.06
N ASP A 216 -12.95 16.91 -63.34
CA ASP A 216 -14.32 17.33 -63.05
C ASP A 216 -14.61 16.94 -61.59
N LEU A 217 -15.31 17.69 -60.72
CA LEU A 217 -16.48 18.58 -60.83
C LEU A 217 -17.81 17.89 -61.16
N THR A 218 -18.87 18.32 -60.46
CA THR A 218 -20.26 17.87 -60.62
C THR A 218 -20.51 16.37 -60.31
N GLY A 219 -21.75 15.91 -60.11
CA GLY A 219 -23.04 16.60 -60.05
C GLY A 219 -23.87 16.13 -58.84
N GLN A 220 -24.76 16.97 -58.30
CA GLN A 220 -26.19 17.07 -58.69
C GLN A 220 -27.08 16.06 -57.90
N GLN A 221 -28.29 16.40 -57.43
CA GLN A 221 -29.04 17.66 -57.55
C GLN A 221 -30.04 17.89 -56.39
N GLU A 222 -30.92 18.88 -56.54
CA GLU A 222 -32.08 19.24 -55.69
C GLU A 222 -31.72 19.92 -54.34
N THR A 223 -31.16 21.13 -54.35
CA THR A 223 -31.83 22.47 -54.47
C THR A 223 -32.37 23.00 -53.13
N HIS A 224 -31.63 23.89 -52.45
CA HIS A 224 -31.77 25.37 -52.52
C HIS A 224 -32.92 25.91 -51.63
N TYR A 225 -32.73 26.97 -50.83
CA TYR A 225 -32.10 28.25 -51.17
C TYR A 225 -30.99 28.74 -50.24
N VAL A 226 -30.22 29.71 -50.73
CA VAL A 226 -29.16 30.48 -50.04
C VAL A 226 -29.49 31.96 -50.17
N GLN A 227 -29.13 32.78 -49.17
CA GLN A 227 -28.88 34.20 -49.40
C GLN A 227 -27.78 34.74 -48.47
N GLU A 228 -27.25 35.91 -48.79
CA GLU A 228 -25.90 36.37 -48.46
C GLU A 228 -25.84 37.42 -47.33
N ASN A 229 -24.69 37.48 -46.66
CA ASN A 229 -23.80 38.62 -46.34
C ASN A 229 -24.34 40.09 -46.23
N ILE A 230 -23.45 40.96 -45.70
CA ILE A 230 -23.31 42.42 -45.94
C ILE A 230 -23.87 43.40 -44.86
N VAL A 231 -22.95 43.72 -43.91
CA VAL A 231 -22.41 45.09 -43.62
C VAL A 231 -23.00 46.02 -42.52
N ASN A 232 -22.06 46.42 -41.64
CA ASN A 232 -21.81 47.69 -40.94
C ASN A 232 -22.82 48.46 -40.05
N GLN A 233 -22.35 48.66 -38.81
CA GLN A 233 -22.07 49.95 -38.13
C GLN A 233 -23.20 50.93 -37.69
N SER A 234 -22.78 51.71 -36.67
CA SER A 234 -23.14 53.10 -36.36
C SER A 234 -24.45 53.43 -35.62
N ASP A 235 -24.22 54.04 -34.46
CA ASP A 235 -24.82 55.30 -34.02
C ASP A 235 -26.12 55.35 -33.19
N LEU A 236 -25.88 55.13 -31.89
CA LEU A 236 -25.92 56.17 -30.86
C LEU A 236 -27.26 56.69 -30.29
N THR A 237 -27.16 57.05 -28.99
CA THR A 237 -28.12 57.80 -28.14
C THR A 237 -29.39 57.06 -27.68
N GLY A 238 -29.55 56.93 -26.35
CA GLY A 238 -30.69 56.26 -25.70
C GLY A 238 -30.48 56.16 -24.19
N GLN A 239 -30.86 57.20 -23.45
CA GLN A 239 -30.43 57.46 -22.06
C GLN A 239 -30.75 56.37 -21.02
N GLN A 240 -29.74 56.08 -20.19
CA GLN A 240 -29.77 55.65 -18.78
C GLN A 240 -31.11 55.19 -18.16
N HIS A 241 -31.13 53.95 -17.64
CA HIS A 241 -31.55 53.71 -16.25
C HIS A 241 -30.68 52.58 -15.63
N LYS A 242 -30.45 52.65 -14.31
CA LYS A 242 -29.53 51.76 -13.59
C LYS A 242 -30.07 50.33 -13.48
N HIS A 243 -29.31 49.34 -13.93
CA HIS A 243 -29.11 48.07 -13.21
C HIS A 243 -27.75 47.47 -13.59
N SER A 244 -26.86 47.30 -12.61
CA SER A 244 -25.56 46.63 -12.81
C SER A 244 -25.69 45.14 -12.53
N VAL A 245 -25.35 44.32 -13.51
CA VAL A 245 -24.96 42.92 -13.35
C VAL A 245 -23.55 42.81 -13.93
N GLN A 246 -22.64 42.14 -13.22
CA GLN A 246 -21.24 42.02 -13.63
C GLN A 246 -20.86 40.54 -13.62
N GLU A 247 -20.81 39.95 -14.81
CA GLU A 247 -20.35 38.58 -15.01
C GLU A 247 -18.82 38.56 -15.05
N ASN A 248 -18.20 37.71 -14.23
CA ASN A 248 -16.77 37.42 -14.29
C ASN A 248 -16.58 35.91 -14.52
N THR A 249 -16.55 35.51 -15.79
CA THR A 249 -15.99 34.22 -16.22
C THR A 249 -15.01 34.52 -17.35
N VAL A 250 -13.72 34.26 -17.13
CA VAL A 250 -12.69 34.45 -18.16
C VAL A 250 -12.30 33.07 -18.71
N ASN A 251 -12.60 32.84 -19.98
CA ASN A 251 -12.05 31.72 -20.75
C ASN A 251 -10.60 32.03 -21.15
N GLN A 252 -9.76 31.01 -21.26
CA GLN A 252 -8.49 31.11 -21.99
C GLN A 252 -8.74 30.99 -23.50
N SER A 253 -9.00 32.11 -24.16
CA SER A 253 -8.89 32.24 -25.63
C SER A 253 -9.03 33.71 -26.06
N ASP A 254 -7.91 34.44 -26.15
CA ASP A 254 -7.39 34.93 -27.43
C ASP A 254 -6.09 35.75 -27.28
N LEU A 255 -5.29 35.77 -28.35
CA LEU A 255 -3.95 36.37 -28.39
C LEU A 255 -3.97 37.75 -29.08
N THR A 256 -4.07 38.83 -28.30
CA THR A 256 -3.57 40.17 -28.70
C THR A 256 -3.03 40.90 -27.48
N GLY A 257 -1.74 41.22 -27.46
CA GLY A 257 -1.09 41.84 -26.30
C GLY A 257 -1.17 43.37 -26.28
N GLN A 258 -1.46 43.93 -25.10
CA GLN A 258 -1.09 45.29 -24.68
C GLN A 258 -0.54 45.23 -23.25
N GLN A 259 0.37 46.14 -22.90
CA GLN A 259 1.15 46.05 -21.66
C GLN A 259 0.37 46.53 -20.42
N GLU A 260 0.16 45.64 -19.44
CA GLU A 260 -0.26 46.00 -18.08
C GLU A 260 0.86 45.79 -17.03
N THR A 261 1.52 46.89 -16.68
CA THR A 261 1.26 47.57 -15.39
C THR A 261 1.14 46.73 -14.07
N GLN A 262 2.11 46.83 -13.12
CA GLN A 262 2.14 46.25 -11.72
C GLN A 262 2.29 47.24 -10.51
N ARG A 263 1.26 47.82 -9.82
CA ARG A 263 1.42 48.92 -8.78
C ARG A 263 1.54 48.29 -7.37
N PRO A 264 1.07 48.85 -6.23
CA PRO A 264 0.82 47.36 -4.67
C PRO A 264 1.30 45.90 -4.76
N PHE A 265 0.34 44.97 -4.67
CA PHE A 265 0.11 44.20 -3.44
C PHE A 265 -0.60 45.04 -2.34
N LYS A 266 -1.94 44.94 -2.31
CA LYS A 266 -2.76 45.27 -1.13
C LYS A 266 -2.86 43.98 -0.31
N PRO A 267 -3.32 43.99 0.94
CA PRO A 267 -3.77 42.75 1.57
C PRO A 267 -5.07 42.28 0.89
N PRO A 268 -5.29 40.98 0.63
CA PRO A 268 -6.57 40.50 0.10
C PRO A 268 -7.69 40.88 1.06
N ASP A 269 -8.79 41.47 0.56
CA ASP A 269 -9.99 41.62 1.38
C ASP A 269 -10.46 40.22 1.80
N LEU A 270 -10.75 40.00 3.07
CA LEU A 270 -11.32 38.76 3.62
C LEU A 270 -12.66 39.04 4.33
N THR A 271 -13.12 40.28 4.36
CA THR A 271 -14.36 40.75 4.98
C THR A 271 -15.61 40.00 4.50
N GLN A 272 -15.74 39.71 3.20
CA GLN A 272 -16.88 38.93 2.72
C GLN A 272 -16.72 37.44 3.06
N LYS A 273 -15.49 36.89 3.07
CA LYS A 273 -15.21 35.52 3.52
C LYS A 273 -15.64 35.28 4.96
N PHE A 274 -15.17 36.14 5.85
CA PHE A 274 -15.55 36.14 7.27
C PHE A 274 -17.07 36.34 7.46
N LYS A 275 -17.78 36.87 6.46
CA LYS A 275 -19.22 37.12 6.49
C LYS A 275 -20.03 36.01 5.81
N SER A 276 -19.50 35.30 4.80
CA SER A 276 -20.11 34.10 4.20
C SER A 276 -20.00 32.94 5.18
N ASP A 277 -18.79 32.57 5.58
CA ASP A 277 -18.53 31.46 6.51
C ASP A 277 -19.27 31.65 7.83
N LEU A 278 -19.17 32.84 8.44
CA LEU A 278 -19.87 33.13 9.69
C LEU A 278 -21.39 33.07 9.49
N ARG A 279 -21.94 33.56 8.37
CA ARG A 279 -23.39 33.50 8.12
C ARG A 279 -23.86 32.07 7.94
N LEU A 280 -23.12 31.22 7.22
CA LEU A 280 -23.44 29.81 7.05
C LEU A 280 -23.33 29.05 8.38
N PHE A 281 -22.27 29.30 9.15
CA PHE A 281 -22.06 28.73 10.47
C PHE A 281 -23.12 29.16 11.49
N THR A 282 -23.46 30.46 11.55
CA THR A 282 -24.50 30.96 12.45
C THR A 282 -25.89 30.53 12.03
N LYS A 283 -26.17 30.41 10.72
CA LYS A 283 -27.43 29.84 10.23
C LYS A 283 -27.53 28.37 10.61
N SER A 284 -26.48 27.57 10.41
CA SER A 284 -26.45 26.17 10.83
C SER A 284 -26.59 26.00 12.36
N TYR A 285 -26.09 26.96 13.14
CA TYR A 285 -26.29 27.05 14.59
C TYR A 285 -27.74 27.42 15.01
N GLU A 286 -28.46 28.15 14.16
CA GLU A 286 -29.88 28.53 14.34
C GLU A 286 -30.84 27.44 13.85
N ASP A 287 -30.56 26.83 12.69
CA ASP A 287 -31.35 25.75 12.05
C ASP A 287 -31.33 24.41 12.82
N ARG A 288 -30.68 24.36 14.00
CA ARG A 288 -30.63 23.18 14.88
C ARG A 288 -32.03 22.81 15.38
N ARG A 289 -32.55 21.71 14.84
CA ARG A 289 -33.66 20.96 15.42
C ARG A 289 -33.13 19.98 16.47
N ASP A 290 -33.90 19.74 17.54
CA ASP A 290 -33.50 19.03 18.77
C ASP A 290 -33.22 17.51 18.64
N GLY A 291 -32.70 17.06 17.48
CA GLY A 291 -32.38 15.66 17.19
C GLY A 291 -30.99 15.41 16.60
N GLU A 292 -30.29 16.42 16.09
CA GLU A 292 -28.93 16.25 15.54
C GLU A 292 -27.87 16.59 16.60
N ASN A 293 -27.10 15.59 17.04
CA ASN A 293 -26.07 15.76 18.07
C ASN A 293 -24.79 16.39 17.50
N ILE A 294 -24.89 17.65 17.08
CA ILE A 294 -23.79 18.45 16.52
C ILE A 294 -23.39 19.54 17.53
N LYS A 295 -22.16 19.46 18.03
CA LYS A 295 -21.58 20.53 18.86
C LYS A 295 -20.98 21.62 17.97
N PHE A 296 -21.26 22.87 18.29
CA PHE A 296 -20.69 24.03 17.61
C PHE A 296 -19.66 24.69 18.52
N ILE A 297 -18.49 24.97 17.97
CA ILE A 297 -17.41 25.72 18.63
C ILE A 297 -16.79 26.69 17.62
N ALA A 298 -16.08 27.70 18.11
CA ALA A 298 -15.15 28.47 17.31
C ALA A 298 -13.73 28.26 17.86
N ALA A 299 -12.72 28.43 17.02
CA ALA A 299 -11.33 28.38 17.43
C ALA A 299 -10.50 29.40 16.65
N VAL A 300 -9.39 29.82 17.25
CA VAL A 300 -8.27 30.40 16.50
C VAL A 300 -7.24 29.29 16.32
N ILE A 301 -6.87 29.00 15.07
CA ILE A 301 -5.88 27.97 14.73
C ILE A 301 -5.26 28.28 13.36
N PRO A 302 -3.93 28.32 13.23
CA PRO A 302 -3.21 28.36 11.95
C PRO A 302 -3.78 27.43 10.86
N ASP A 303 -3.91 27.96 9.64
CA ASP A 303 -4.16 27.17 8.42
C ASP A 303 -3.75 27.91 7.14
N ILE A 304 -2.60 27.53 6.59
CA ILE A 304 -2.10 28.05 5.31
C ILE A 304 -2.96 27.56 4.14
N SER A 305 -3.73 26.47 4.29
CA SER A 305 -4.59 25.93 3.21
C SER A 305 -5.95 26.63 3.08
N ALA A 306 -6.34 27.45 4.07
CA ALA A 306 -7.62 28.15 4.07
C ALA A 306 -7.49 29.57 4.67
N PRO A 307 -7.01 30.56 3.88
CA PRO A 307 -6.72 31.90 4.40
C PRO A 307 -7.99 32.63 4.87
N GLY A 308 -7.91 33.24 6.06
CA GLY A 308 -9.01 33.97 6.71
C GLY A 308 -9.81 33.08 7.68
N SER A 309 -10.93 32.54 7.20
CA SER A 309 -11.80 31.62 7.95
C SER A 309 -11.89 30.25 7.27
N SER A 310 -12.26 29.22 8.05
CA SER A 310 -12.70 27.93 7.52
C SER A 310 -13.65 27.25 8.50
N ILE A 311 -14.40 26.26 8.02
CA ILE A 311 -15.28 25.47 8.87
C ILE A 311 -14.72 24.06 8.93
N ARG A 312 -14.07 23.71 10.04
CA ARG A 312 -13.49 22.37 10.25
C ARG A 312 -14.56 21.43 10.79
N LEU A 313 -14.65 20.23 10.21
CA LEU A 313 -15.54 19.16 10.69
C LEU A 313 -14.73 18.10 11.43
N TYR A 314 -15.11 17.81 12.68
CA TYR A 314 -14.61 16.68 13.46
C TYR A 314 -15.74 15.69 13.74
N GLN A 315 -15.41 14.40 13.84
CA GLN A 315 -16.35 13.32 14.19
C GLN A 315 -15.62 12.30 15.07
N GLN A 316 -16.17 11.98 16.24
CA GLN A 316 -15.58 11.01 17.20
C GLN A 316 -14.13 11.36 17.62
N GLY A 317 -13.80 12.65 17.72
CA GLY A 317 -12.46 13.15 18.09
C GLY A 317 -11.48 13.31 16.93
N SER A 318 -11.75 12.72 15.76
CA SER A 318 -10.93 12.83 14.55
C SER A 318 -11.35 13.99 13.65
N LEU A 319 -10.39 14.65 12.99
CA LEU A 319 -10.64 15.62 11.92
C LEU A 319 -11.09 14.90 10.65
N ILE A 320 -12.18 15.35 10.04
CA ILE A 320 -12.76 14.78 8.80
C ILE A 320 -12.44 15.68 7.59
N THR A 321 -12.52 17.00 7.76
CA THR A 321 -12.06 17.97 6.74
C THR A 321 -11.64 19.29 7.40
N THR A 322 -10.63 19.94 6.83
CA THR A 322 -10.23 21.32 7.18
C THR A 322 -11.19 22.38 6.64
N ASN A 323 -11.99 22.06 5.61
CA ASN A 323 -12.98 22.97 5.04
C ASN A 323 -14.28 22.24 4.65
N PHE A 324 -15.37 22.61 5.32
CA PHE A 324 -16.66 21.91 5.27
C PHE A 324 -17.77 22.84 4.76
N LEU A 325 -18.43 22.41 3.68
CA LEU A 325 -19.28 23.24 2.85
C LEU A 325 -20.73 23.23 3.36
N LEU A 326 -21.01 24.06 4.37
CA LEU A 326 -22.33 24.15 4.98
C LEU A 326 -23.41 24.53 3.98
N GLY A 327 -24.37 23.62 3.77
CA GLY A 327 -25.52 23.80 2.90
C GLY A 327 -25.43 23.05 1.57
N LEU A 328 -24.24 22.62 1.14
CA LEU A 328 -24.09 21.70 0.01
C LEU A 328 -24.31 20.26 0.48
N LYS A 329 -25.42 19.66 0.05
CA LYS A 329 -25.83 18.30 0.39
C LYS A 329 -26.18 17.55 -0.90
N PRO A 330 -25.39 16.56 -1.33
CA PRO A 330 -25.65 15.84 -2.56
C PRO A 330 -26.91 14.98 -2.43
N ASP A 331 -27.59 14.76 -3.56
CA ASP A 331 -28.70 13.82 -3.63
C ASP A 331 -28.26 12.37 -3.35
N PRO A 332 -29.15 11.45 -2.97
CA PRO A 332 -28.75 10.11 -2.54
C PRO A 332 -28.16 9.29 -3.70
N VAL A 333 -27.15 8.45 -3.39
CA VAL A 333 -26.65 7.42 -4.32
C VAL A 333 -27.81 6.51 -4.75
N GLN A 334 -27.84 6.19 -6.03
CA GLN A 334 -28.72 5.16 -6.58
C GLN A 334 -28.04 3.80 -6.40
N VAL A 335 -28.81 2.75 -6.15
CA VAL A 335 -28.30 1.38 -6.08
C VAL A 335 -28.43 0.76 -7.46
N ALA A 336 -27.30 0.45 -8.09
CA ALA A 336 -27.26 -0.15 -9.42
C ALA A 336 -27.29 -1.68 -9.37
N GLU A 337 -26.66 -2.28 -8.35
CA GLU A 337 -26.65 -3.72 -8.13
C GLU A 337 -26.51 -4.03 -6.63
N ILE A 338 -27.17 -5.08 -6.15
CA ILE A 338 -27.03 -5.61 -4.80
C ILE A 338 -26.61 -7.07 -4.93
N LYS A 339 -25.57 -7.48 -4.21
CA LYS A 339 -25.12 -8.87 -4.09
C LYS A 339 -25.13 -9.29 -2.63
N GLN A 340 -24.82 -10.57 -2.37
CA GLN A 340 -24.65 -11.06 -0.99
C GLN A 340 -23.52 -10.35 -0.20
N SER A 341 -22.40 -10.01 -0.85
CA SER A 341 -21.18 -9.51 -0.18
C SER A 341 -20.67 -8.14 -0.66
N CYS A 342 -21.39 -7.50 -1.58
CA CYS A 342 -21.11 -6.12 -2.02
C CYS A 342 -22.37 -5.42 -2.54
N VAL A 343 -22.29 -4.09 -2.67
CA VAL A 343 -23.30 -3.24 -3.32
C VAL A 343 -22.61 -2.34 -4.35
N LEU A 344 -23.15 -2.25 -5.56
CA LEU A 344 -22.76 -1.29 -6.58
C LEU A 344 -23.66 -0.06 -6.48
N LEU A 345 -23.06 1.08 -6.19
CA LEU A 345 -23.71 2.38 -6.15
C LEU A 345 -23.44 3.12 -7.46
N LYS A 346 -24.45 3.80 -8.02
CA LYS A 346 -24.30 4.81 -9.05
C LYS A 346 -24.50 6.19 -8.42
N PHE A 347 -23.58 7.12 -8.68
CA PHE A 347 -23.73 8.50 -8.26
C PHE A 347 -24.71 9.23 -9.18
N PRO A 348 -25.64 10.06 -8.66
CA PRO A 348 -26.39 10.99 -9.49
C PRO A 348 -25.43 12.05 -10.08
N GLN A 349 -25.81 12.66 -11.21
CA GLN A 349 -25.13 13.86 -11.71
C GLN A 349 -25.10 14.92 -10.60
N SER A 350 -23.92 15.42 -10.28
CA SER A 350 -23.71 16.22 -9.07
C SER A 350 -24.29 17.63 -9.22
N THR A 351 -24.77 18.21 -8.13
CA THR A 351 -25.31 19.59 -8.08
C THR A 351 -24.22 20.67 -8.14
N ILE A 352 -22.97 20.25 -8.36
CA ILE A 352 -21.68 20.83 -7.99
C ILE A 352 -20.80 20.53 -9.28
N ARG A 353 -20.02 21.50 -9.85
CA ARG A 353 -19.41 21.79 -11.22
C ARG A 353 -17.94 21.46 -11.74
N ARG A 354 -16.91 21.07 -10.94
CA ARG A 354 -15.67 20.29 -11.31
C ARG A 354 -15.08 19.34 -10.22
N PRO A 355 -15.01 17.98 -10.34
CA PRO A 355 -14.81 17.09 -9.19
C PRO A 355 -13.38 16.61 -8.93
N GLU A 356 -13.16 16.03 -7.74
CA GLU A 356 -11.95 15.25 -7.44
C GLU A 356 -12.26 13.84 -6.91
N ARG A 357 -13.07 13.71 -5.85
CA ARG A 357 -13.31 12.42 -5.18
C ARG A 357 -14.72 12.31 -4.59
N TYR A 358 -15.16 11.07 -4.41
CA TYR A 358 -16.30 10.71 -3.58
C TYR A 358 -15.80 9.96 -2.33
N ARG A 359 -16.40 10.26 -1.18
CA ARG A 359 -16.18 9.53 0.07
C ARG A 359 -17.51 8.92 0.53
N VAL A 360 -17.65 7.62 0.32
CA VAL A 360 -18.80 6.80 0.71
C VAL A 360 -18.58 6.29 2.12
N GLU A 361 -19.60 6.38 2.97
CA GLU A 361 -19.62 5.84 4.33
C GLU A 361 -20.77 4.82 4.48
N TYR A 362 -20.49 3.66 5.08
CA TYR A 362 -21.46 2.60 5.28
C TYR A 362 -21.39 1.98 6.70
N ARG A 363 -22.52 1.48 7.22
CA ARG A 363 -22.58 0.81 8.54
C ARG A 363 -23.71 -0.21 8.67
N VAL A 364 -23.53 -1.20 9.55
CA VAL A 364 -24.53 -2.24 9.85
C VAL A 364 -25.63 -1.73 10.79
N MET A 365 -26.88 -1.97 10.40
CA MET A 365 -28.08 -1.84 11.24
C MET A 365 -28.38 -3.18 11.92
N THR A 366 -28.44 -3.18 13.26
CA THR A 366 -28.80 -4.36 14.06
C THR A 366 -30.30 -4.41 14.31
N THR A 367 -30.99 -5.41 13.75
CA THR A 367 -32.45 -5.60 13.80
C THR A 367 -32.95 -6.20 15.12
N GLY A 368 -32.66 -5.52 16.23
CA GLY A 368 -33.20 -5.83 17.56
C GLY A 368 -33.89 -4.62 18.19
N LEU A 369 -34.61 -4.83 19.30
CA LEU A 369 -35.42 -3.81 20.01
C LEU A 369 -34.62 -2.67 20.71
N ILE A 370 -33.39 -2.39 20.25
CA ILE A 370 -32.50 -1.39 20.84
C ILE A 370 -32.17 -0.33 19.78
N LYS A 371 -32.35 0.95 20.14
CA LYS A 371 -32.18 2.13 19.26
C LYS A 371 -30.85 2.10 18.48
N VAL A 372 -30.95 2.36 17.17
CA VAL A 372 -29.92 2.77 16.18
C VAL A 372 -28.48 2.54 16.63
N SER A 373 -27.80 1.56 16.02
CA SER A 373 -26.46 1.13 16.44
C SER A 373 -25.47 2.30 16.50
N LYS A 374 -24.80 2.47 17.65
CA LYS A 374 -23.67 3.42 17.82
C LYS A 374 -22.36 2.87 17.21
N ARG A 375 -22.46 2.07 16.14
CA ARG A 375 -21.29 1.57 15.41
C ARG A 375 -20.67 2.72 14.60
N PRO A 376 -19.33 2.75 14.44
CA PRO A 376 -18.68 3.69 13.53
C PRO A 376 -19.14 3.44 12.08
N TRP A 377 -18.93 4.43 11.23
CA TRP A 377 -19.06 4.27 9.79
C TRP A 377 -17.72 3.74 9.24
N ASN A 378 -17.80 2.73 8.39
CA ASN A 378 -16.69 2.31 7.53
C ASN A 378 -16.67 3.23 6.29
N GLU A 379 -15.50 3.44 5.66
CA GLU A 379 -15.37 4.31 4.49
C GLU A 379 -14.83 3.59 3.24
N VAL A 380 -15.23 4.09 2.08
CA VAL A 380 -14.65 3.79 0.75
C VAL A 380 -14.45 5.13 0.04
N VAL A 381 -13.29 5.33 -0.57
CA VAL A 381 -12.97 6.54 -1.36
C VAL A 381 -12.82 6.15 -2.83
N THR A 382 -13.42 6.93 -3.71
CA THR A 382 -13.39 6.73 -5.17
C THR A 382 -12.97 8.02 -5.85
N LEU A 383 -12.11 7.94 -6.87
CA LEU A 383 -11.69 9.09 -7.66
C LEU A 383 -12.77 9.45 -8.69
N ALA A 384 -12.97 10.74 -8.95
CA ALA A 384 -13.62 11.17 -10.18
C ALA A 384 -12.69 10.87 -11.39
N PRO A 385 -13.19 10.53 -12.59
CA PRO A 385 -14.58 10.59 -13.06
C PRO A 385 -15.37 9.26 -12.94
N ALA A 386 -15.39 8.60 -11.78
CA ALA A 386 -16.12 7.35 -11.61
C ALA A 386 -17.62 7.56 -11.37
N GLU A 387 -18.47 7.23 -12.34
CA GLU A 387 -19.94 7.24 -12.17
C GLU A 387 -20.46 6.22 -11.13
N THR A 388 -19.65 5.22 -10.76
CA THR A 388 -20.04 4.12 -9.87
C THR A 388 -19.00 3.79 -8.81
N CYS A 389 -19.45 3.32 -7.65
CA CYS A 389 -18.61 2.84 -6.54
C CYS A 389 -19.08 1.45 -6.07
N VAL A 390 -18.16 0.50 -5.93
CA VAL A 390 -18.43 -0.77 -5.25
C VAL A 390 -18.12 -0.62 -3.77
N VAL A 391 -19.06 -1.03 -2.91
CA VAL A 391 -18.83 -1.21 -1.46
C VAL A 391 -18.62 -2.71 -1.19
N PRO A 392 -17.37 -3.17 -0.98
CA PRO A 392 -17.05 -4.60 -0.78
C PRO A 392 -17.11 -5.02 0.69
N GLY A 393 -17.00 -6.34 0.94
CA GLY A 393 -16.83 -6.88 2.30
C GLY A 393 -18.07 -6.77 3.17
N LEU A 394 -19.26 -6.74 2.56
CA LEU A 394 -20.54 -6.74 3.26
C LEU A 394 -20.92 -8.15 3.72
N LYS A 395 -21.72 -8.26 4.77
CA LYS A 395 -22.30 -9.53 5.22
C LYS A 395 -23.61 -9.82 4.45
N PRO A 396 -23.93 -11.09 4.14
CA PRO A 396 -25.21 -11.48 3.56
C PRO A 396 -26.43 -11.10 4.40
N PHE A 397 -27.57 -10.87 3.72
CA PHE A 397 -28.89 -10.49 4.25
C PHE A 397 -28.92 -9.37 5.32
N THR A 398 -27.86 -8.57 5.37
CA THR A 398 -27.63 -7.58 6.43
C THR A 398 -28.11 -6.22 5.95
N LEU A 399 -28.85 -5.50 6.79
CA LEU A 399 -29.28 -4.14 6.49
C LEU A 399 -28.13 -3.16 6.74
N TYR A 400 -27.72 -2.45 5.69
CA TYR A 400 -26.71 -1.40 5.74
C TYR A 400 -27.34 -0.03 5.57
N GLN A 401 -26.91 0.92 6.39
CA GLN A 401 -27.06 2.34 6.08
C GLN A 401 -25.87 2.79 5.26
N ILE A 402 -26.12 3.49 4.15
CA ILE A 402 -25.09 4.03 3.25
C ILE A 402 -25.36 5.52 3.05
N ARG A 403 -24.30 6.33 3.06
CA ARG A 403 -24.30 7.74 2.69
C ARG A 403 -23.02 8.05 1.90
N TYR A 404 -22.99 9.13 1.14
CA TYR A 404 -21.74 9.61 0.57
C TYR A 404 -21.59 11.12 0.71
N SER A 405 -20.38 11.58 0.46
CA SER A 405 -19.98 12.98 0.50
C SER A 405 -19.08 13.27 -0.69
N VAL A 406 -19.15 14.53 -1.12
CA VAL A 406 -18.48 15.09 -2.27
C VAL A 406 -17.20 15.77 -1.79
N ILE A 407 -16.06 15.48 -2.45
CA ILE A 407 -14.74 16.06 -2.16
C ILE A 407 -14.15 16.68 -3.43
N GLU A 408 -13.60 17.86 -3.26
CA GLU A 408 -13.29 18.80 -4.32
C GLU A 408 -12.22 19.77 -3.85
N HIS A 409 -11.55 20.44 -4.80
CA HIS A 409 -10.33 21.24 -4.61
C HIS A 409 -10.29 22.10 -3.33
N SER A 410 -11.44 22.65 -2.95
CA SER A 410 -11.57 23.63 -1.87
C SER A 410 -12.44 23.18 -0.69
N GLY A 411 -12.92 21.93 -0.66
CA GLY A 411 -13.68 21.44 0.50
C GLY A 411 -14.36 20.08 0.36
N MET A 412 -15.21 19.80 1.35
CA MET A 412 -16.04 18.59 1.43
C MET A 412 -17.49 18.97 1.74
N SER A 413 -18.44 18.41 1.00
CA SER A 413 -19.87 18.61 1.20
C SER A 413 -20.37 18.01 2.52
N ASP A 414 -21.58 18.37 2.94
CA ASP A 414 -22.30 17.52 3.89
C ASP A 414 -22.63 16.17 3.25
N PHE A 415 -22.89 15.15 4.07
CA PHE A 415 -23.27 13.84 3.55
C PHE A 415 -24.65 13.88 2.90
N SER A 416 -24.90 13.02 1.91
CA SER A 416 -26.21 12.77 1.33
C SER A 416 -27.28 12.44 2.39
N LYS A 417 -28.55 12.33 1.98
CA LYS A 417 -29.49 11.57 2.82
C LYS A 417 -28.99 10.12 2.90
N VAL A 418 -29.16 9.48 4.05
CA VAL A 418 -28.82 8.06 4.24
C VAL A 418 -29.82 7.22 3.45
N ILE A 419 -29.33 6.30 2.62
CA ILE A 419 -30.14 5.22 2.05
C ILE A 419 -29.98 3.97 2.92
N GLU A 420 -30.99 3.10 2.89
CA GLU A 420 -30.89 1.78 3.52
C GLU A 420 -30.91 0.71 2.43
N VAL A 421 -29.90 -0.15 2.44
CA VAL A 421 -29.69 -1.21 1.45
C VAL A 421 -29.50 -2.51 2.19
N LYS A 422 -30.33 -3.52 1.90
CA LYS A 422 -30.15 -4.87 2.43
C LYS A 422 -29.40 -5.70 1.40
N THR A 423 -28.29 -6.31 1.78
CA THR A 423 -27.61 -7.28 0.92
C THR A 423 -28.51 -8.49 0.65
N LEU A 424 -28.25 -9.20 -0.45
CA LEU A 424 -28.99 -10.43 -0.75
C LEU A 424 -28.62 -11.56 0.22
N ARG A 425 -29.47 -12.59 0.31
CA ARG A 425 -29.11 -13.84 1.01
C ARG A 425 -28.02 -14.57 0.22
N SER A 426 -27.13 -15.25 0.91
CA SER A 426 -26.14 -16.11 0.27
C SER A 426 -26.84 -17.18 -0.59
N PRO A 427 -26.32 -17.52 -1.78
CA PRO A 427 -26.76 -18.70 -2.50
C PRO A 427 -26.32 -19.96 -1.73
N PRO A 428 -26.93 -21.13 -1.99
CA PRO A 428 -26.39 -22.42 -1.60
C PRO A 428 -25.00 -22.64 -2.22
N GLU A 429 -24.05 -23.07 -1.41
CA GLU A 429 -22.67 -23.31 -1.83
C GLU A 429 -22.36 -24.82 -1.87
N HIS A 430 -21.22 -25.17 -2.48
CA HIS A 430 -20.73 -26.55 -2.59
C HIS A 430 -21.80 -27.55 -3.11
N LEU A 431 -22.23 -27.37 -4.36
CA LEU A 431 -23.14 -28.30 -5.03
C LEU A 431 -22.42 -29.59 -5.41
N TYR A 432 -22.88 -30.71 -4.85
CA TYR A 432 -22.48 -32.07 -5.21
C TYR A 432 -23.62 -32.75 -5.95
N VAL A 433 -23.39 -33.16 -7.20
CA VAL A 433 -24.35 -33.90 -8.03
C VAL A 433 -23.94 -35.37 -8.08
N SER A 434 -24.79 -36.24 -7.57
CA SER A 434 -24.58 -37.70 -7.54
C SER A 434 -25.68 -38.42 -8.33
N ARG A 435 -25.40 -39.59 -8.92
CA ARG A 435 -26.41 -40.41 -9.61
C ARG A 435 -26.98 -41.45 -8.63
N LEU A 436 -28.31 -41.48 -8.50
CA LEU A 436 -29.03 -42.55 -7.81
C LEU A 436 -29.60 -43.54 -8.83
N LEU A 437 -28.91 -44.67 -8.94
CA LEU A 437 -29.38 -45.84 -9.69
C LEU A 437 -30.47 -46.56 -8.89
N ASN A 438 -31.70 -46.58 -9.42
CA ASN A 438 -32.81 -47.30 -8.82
C ASN A 438 -33.43 -48.25 -9.88
N LYS A 439 -33.90 -49.43 -9.46
CA LYS A 439 -34.08 -50.60 -10.36
C LYS A 439 -35.13 -50.44 -11.48
N THR A 440 -35.85 -49.33 -11.55
CA THR A 440 -36.89 -49.04 -12.57
C THR A 440 -36.86 -47.63 -13.15
N LYS A 441 -36.10 -46.69 -12.58
CA LYS A 441 -35.89 -45.32 -13.09
C LYS A 441 -34.54 -44.79 -12.59
N GLU A 442 -33.75 -44.18 -13.48
CA GLU A 442 -32.55 -43.45 -13.07
C GLU A 442 -32.89 -42.03 -12.62
N THR A 443 -32.19 -41.58 -11.58
CA THR A 443 -32.40 -40.26 -10.97
C THR A 443 -31.06 -39.64 -10.59
N ILE A 444 -30.98 -38.32 -10.53
CA ILE A 444 -29.85 -37.62 -9.90
C ILE A 444 -30.25 -37.10 -8.53
N LYS A 445 -29.36 -37.23 -7.55
CA LYS A 445 -29.44 -36.60 -6.24
C LYS A 445 -28.48 -35.43 -6.22
N VAL A 446 -29.06 -34.23 -6.23
CA VAL A 446 -28.35 -32.97 -6.02
C VAL A 446 -28.32 -32.72 -4.51
N THR A 447 -27.15 -32.36 -3.98
CA THR A 447 -26.93 -31.99 -2.57
C THR A 447 -26.05 -30.75 -2.50
N TRP A 448 -26.21 -29.95 -1.44
CA TRP A 448 -25.52 -28.67 -1.26
C TRP A 448 -25.32 -28.37 0.22
N LEU A 449 -24.50 -27.37 0.55
CA LEU A 449 -24.43 -26.82 1.90
C LEU A 449 -25.49 -25.75 2.12
N GLN A 450 -26.02 -25.68 3.34
CA GLN A 450 -26.99 -24.65 3.74
C GLN A 450 -26.32 -23.26 3.70
N PRO A 451 -26.96 -22.22 3.15
CA PRO A 451 -26.37 -20.87 3.10
C PRO A 451 -26.14 -20.28 4.49
N GLU A 452 -25.04 -19.54 4.69
CA GLU A 452 -24.74 -18.86 5.95
C GLU A 452 -25.84 -17.85 6.36
N CYS A 453 -26.63 -18.19 7.38
CA CYS A 453 -27.78 -17.39 7.80
C CYS A 453 -27.58 -16.78 9.20
N ASN A 454 -27.06 -15.54 9.23
CA ASN A 454 -26.74 -14.80 10.46
C ASN A 454 -27.96 -14.12 11.12
N ASP A 455 -29.17 -14.25 10.54
CA ASP A 455 -30.41 -13.59 10.95
C ASP A 455 -31.34 -14.48 11.81
N GLY A 456 -31.05 -15.79 11.90
CA GLY A 456 -31.91 -16.78 12.56
C GLY A 456 -33.11 -17.23 11.72
N ALA A 457 -33.19 -16.86 10.43
CA ALA A 457 -34.25 -17.36 9.55
C ALA A 457 -33.91 -18.78 9.05
N SER A 458 -34.78 -19.73 9.33
CA SER A 458 -34.71 -21.06 8.71
C SER A 458 -35.11 -20.98 7.24
N VAL A 459 -34.41 -21.73 6.39
CA VAL A 459 -34.90 -22.07 5.05
C VAL A 459 -36.24 -22.83 5.21
N LEU A 460 -37.19 -22.63 4.29
CA LEU A 460 -38.42 -23.41 4.22
C LEU A 460 -38.27 -24.58 3.24
N HIS A 461 -37.75 -24.28 2.05
CA HIS A 461 -37.44 -25.24 0.99
C HIS A 461 -36.41 -24.65 0.02
N TYR A 462 -35.95 -25.45 -0.95
CA TYR A 462 -35.06 -25.02 -2.01
C TYR A 462 -35.73 -25.17 -3.37
N LYS A 463 -35.38 -24.28 -4.31
CA LYS A 463 -35.69 -24.41 -5.73
C LYS A 463 -34.44 -24.92 -6.45
N VAL A 464 -34.59 -25.99 -7.21
CA VAL A 464 -33.52 -26.61 -7.99
C VAL A 464 -33.87 -26.46 -9.47
N ASP A 465 -33.17 -25.55 -10.14
CA ASP A 465 -33.32 -25.35 -11.57
C ASP A 465 -32.37 -26.29 -12.32
N TYR A 466 -32.87 -26.91 -13.38
CA TYR A 466 -32.09 -27.72 -14.31
C TYR A 466 -32.44 -27.41 -15.76
N LYS A 467 -31.45 -27.48 -16.65
CA LYS A 467 -31.63 -27.28 -18.11
C LYS A 467 -30.78 -28.27 -18.89
N GLU A 468 -31.20 -28.59 -20.11
CA GLU A 468 -30.37 -29.34 -21.04
C GLU A 468 -29.30 -28.41 -21.63
N ALA A 469 -28.06 -28.91 -21.75
CA ALA A 469 -26.92 -28.12 -22.19
C ALA A 469 -26.97 -27.87 -23.70
N GLY A 470 -27.50 -26.70 -24.07
CA GLY A 470 -27.72 -26.27 -25.45
C GLY A 470 -29.14 -25.77 -25.73
N LEU A 471 -30.07 -25.93 -24.79
CA LEU A 471 -31.41 -25.36 -24.85
C LEU A 471 -31.53 -24.09 -24.01
N GLU A 472 -32.40 -23.18 -24.45
CA GLU A 472 -32.80 -22.00 -23.66
C GLU A 472 -34.01 -22.32 -22.77
N GLY A 473 -33.98 -21.79 -21.55
CA GLY A 473 -34.99 -22.06 -20.51
C GLY A 473 -34.49 -22.99 -19.40
N TRP A 474 -35.09 -22.87 -18.22
CA TRP A 474 -34.82 -23.72 -17.05
C TRP A 474 -36.11 -24.41 -16.61
N SER A 475 -36.02 -25.68 -16.23
CA SER A 475 -37.06 -26.41 -15.50
C SER A 475 -36.80 -26.34 -14.00
N THR A 476 -37.79 -26.00 -13.19
CA THR A 476 -37.63 -25.86 -11.73
C THR A 476 -38.31 -26.99 -10.98
N MET A 477 -37.58 -27.60 -10.03
CA MET A 477 -38.11 -28.48 -8.99
C MET A 477 -38.09 -27.77 -7.63
N VAL A 478 -38.93 -28.20 -6.70
CA VAL A 478 -39.02 -27.64 -5.33
C VAL A 478 -38.89 -28.78 -4.32
N THR A 479 -38.13 -28.58 -3.24
CA THR A 479 -38.02 -29.59 -2.16
C THR A 479 -39.24 -29.55 -1.23
N GLU A 480 -39.60 -30.68 -0.62
CA GLU A 480 -40.74 -30.80 0.31
C GLU A 480 -40.49 -30.10 1.67
N GLY A 481 -39.24 -29.69 1.93
CA GLY A 481 -38.83 -29.02 3.16
C GLY A 481 -37.37 -28.54 3.11
N PRO A 482 -36.78 -28.16 4.27
CA PRO A 482 -35.46 -27.50 4.35
C PRO A 482 -34.27 -28.45 4.18
N GLU A 483 -34.49 -29.67 3.68
CA GLU A 483 -33.41 -30.62 3.45
C GLU A 483 -32.52 -30.15 2.29
N CYS A 484 -31.20 -30.19 2.47
CA CYS A 484 -30.24 -29.76 1.46
C CYS A 484 -29.99 -30.84 0.39
N LYS A 485 -31.08 -31.47 -0.09
CA LYS A 485 -31.08 -32.56 -1.07
C LYS A 485 -32.31 -32.47 -1.98
N CYS A 486 -32.16 -32.77 -3.27
CA CYS A 486 -33.27 -32.95 -4.21
C CYS A 486 -33.00 -34.15 -5.11
N ILE A 487 -34.04 -34.89 -5.49
CA ILE A 487 -33.95 -36.02 -6.42
C ILE A 487 -34.71 -35.67 -7.69
N ILE A 488 -34.03 -35.67 -8.84
CA ILE A 488 -34.59 -35.29 -10.15
C ILE A 488 -34.56 -36.50 -11.08
N SER A 489 -35.65 -36.75 -11.80
CA SER A 489 -35.70 -37.73 -12.90
C SER A 489 -35.31 -37.03 -14.22
N LEU A 490 -34.32 -37.55 -14.93
CA LEU A 490 -33.80 -36.97 -16.18
C LEU A 490 -33.68 -38.05 -17.28
N ASN A 491 -33.67 -37.62 -18.54
CA ASN A 491 -33.39 -38.52 -19.66
C ASN A 491 -31.88 -38.72 -19.82
N LEU A 492 -31.44 -39.93 -20.15
CA LEU A 492 -30.03 -40.34 -19.99
C LEU A 492 -29.12 -40.02 -21.18
N SER A 493 -29.67 -39.53 -22.29
CA SER A 493 -28.96 -39.30 -23.55
C SER A 493 -28.43 -37.87 -23.72
N THR A 494 -28.69 -36.96 -22.79
CA THR A 494 -28.39 -35.53 -22.94
C THR A 494 -27.68 -34.95 -21.72
N CYS A 495 -26.86 -33.94 -21.94
CA CYS A 495 -26.11 -33.25 -20.88
C CYS A 495 -27.02 -32.24 -20.17
N TYR A 496 -26.93 -32.14 -18.84
CA TYR A 496 -27.71 -31.19 -18.04
C TYR A 496 -26.82 -30.28 -17.21
N ARG A 497 -27.32 -29.09 -16.88
CA ARG A 497 -26.78 -28.21 -15.84
C ARG A 497 -27.80 -28.00 -14.75
N VAL A 498 -27.31 -27.85 -13.52
CA VAL A 498 -28.11 -27.61 -12.32
C VAL A 498 -27.63 -26.35 -11.59
N ARG A 499 -28.56 -25.63 -10.96
CA ARG A 499 -28.30 -24.58 -9.97
C ARG A 499 -29.37 -24.62 -8.88
N VAL A 500 -29.06 -24.17 -7.67
CA VAL A 500 -29.99 -24.22 -6.52
C VAL A 500 -30.15 -22.82 -5.92
N SER A 501 -31.35 -22.48 -5.44
CA SER A 501 -31.60 -21.30 -4.59
C SER A 501 -32.43 -21.68 -3.36
N ALA A 502 -32.23 -20.97 -2.25
CA ALA A 502 -32.90 -21.20 -0.98
C ALA A 502 -34.11 -20.27 -0.81
N VAL A 503 -35.24 -20.79 -0.32
CA VAL A 503 -36.50 -20.05 -0.15
C VAL A 503 -36.84 -19.95 1.34
N TYR A 504 -37.12 -18.74 1.80
CA TYR A 504 -37.36 -18.41 3.22
C TYR A 504 -38.77 -17.86 3.47
N GLY A 505 -39.53 -17.58 2.41
CA GLY A 505 -40.91 -17.11 2.46
C GLY A 505 -41.44 -16.80 1.06
N GLU A 506 -42.68 -16.30 0.96
CA GLU A 506 -43.19 -15.76 -0.30
C GLU A 506 -42.33 -14.56 -0.75
N GLY A 507 -41.77 -14.63 -1.96
CA GLY A 507 -40.86 -13.61 -2.50
C GLY A 507 -39.42 -13.62 -1.94
N ASP A 508 -39.17 -14.18 -0.76
CA ASP A 508 -37.82 -14.27 -0.16
C ASP A 508 -37.09 -15.53 -0.66
N THR A 509 -36.31 -15.37 -1.74
CA THR A 509 -35.46 -16.41 -2.35
C THR A 509 -34.04 -15.86 -2.55
N SER A 510 -33.01 -16.68 -2.31
CA SER A 510 -31.60 -16.32 -2.52
C SER A 510 -31.25 -16.14 -4.01
N GLU A 511 -30.07 -15.60 -4.29
CA GLU A 511 -29.43 -15.81 -5.59
C GLU A 511 -29.26 -17.32 -5.86
N THR A 512 -29.15 -17.70 -7.13
CA THR A 512 -28.84 -19.09 -7.50
C THR A 512 -27.34 -19.36 -7.33
N SER A 513 -27.00 -20.58 -6.93
CA SER A 513 -25.64 -21.11 -6.99
C SER A 513 -25.02 -20.98 -8.40
N ARG A 514 -23.71 -21.18 -8.50
CA ARG A 514 -23.03 -21.37 -9.80
C ARG A 514 -23.68 -22.53 -10.57
N GLU A 515 -23.73 -22.42 -11.90
CA GLU A 515 -24.11 -23.56 -12.76
C GLU A 515 -23.12 -24.70 -12.52
N THR A 516 -23.65 -25.89 -12.22
CA THR A 516 -22.88 -27.13 -12.06
C THR A 516 -23.32 -28.09 -13.15
N ASP A 517 -22.40 -28.53 -14.01
CA ASP A 517 -22.68 -29.56 -15.01
C ASP A 517 -22.97 -30.91 -14.32
N VAL A 518 -24.05 -31.58 -14.72
CA VAL A 518 -24.36 -32.94 -14.28
C VAL A 518 -23.34 -33.88 -14.93
N PRO A 519 -22.64 -34.75 -14.19
CA PRO A 519 -21.59 -35.62 -14.73
C PRO A 519 -22.16 -36.76 -15.58
N VAL A 520 -22.49 -36.45 -16.83
CA VAL A 520 -22.93 -37.44 -17.83
C VAL A 520 -21.71 -38.24 -18.30
N ASN A 521 -21.93 -39.56 -18.49
CA ASN A 521 -20.96 -40.60 -18.85
C ASN A 521 -20.03 -41.17 -17.75
N VAL A 522 -20.09 -40.75 -16.48
CA VAL A 522 -19.50 -41.56 -15.39
C VAL A 522 -20.41 -42.76 -15.09
N TRP A 523 -19.85 -43.96 -15.19
CA TRP A 523 -20.54 -45.24 -14.91
C TRP A 523 -20.31 -45.63 -13.45
N TYR A 524 -21.38 -45.67 -12.66
CA TYR A 524 -21.33 -46.13 -11.26
C TYR A 524 -21.58 -47.64 -11.19
N ILE A 525 -20.63 -48.39 -10.64
CA ILE A 525 -20.80 -49.83 -10.39
C ILE A 525 -20.51 -50.13 -8.91
N ASP A 526 -21.45 -50.82 -8.26
CA ASP A 526 -21.19 -51.49 -7.00
C ASP A 526 -20.73 -52.93 -7.26
N LEU A 527 -19.45 -53.24 -7.00
CA LEU A 527 -18.85 -54.56 -7.20
C LEU A 527 -19.06 -55.52 -6.02
N SER A 528 -19.68 -55.07 -4.92
CA SER A 528 -20.19 -55.96 -3.87
C SER A 528 -21.60 -56.48 -4.19
N GLU A 529 -22.41 -55.71 -4.94
CA GLU A 529 -23.72 -56.15 -5.44
C GLU A 529 -23.70 -56.81 -6.83
N ARG A 530 -22.68 -56.55 -7.67
CA ARG A 530 -22.65 -56.96 -9.08
C ARG A 530 -21.36 -57.67 -9.48
N LYS A 531 -21.51 -58.77 -10.22
CA LYS A 531 -20.39 -59.50 -10.84
C LYS A 531 -19.72 -58.66 -11.93
N ALA A 532 -18.40 -58.49 -11.82
CA ALA A 532 -17.55 -57.80 -12.79
C ALA A 532 -17.51 -58.52 -14.15
N SER A 533 -17.70 -59.84 -14.15
CA SER A 533 -17.88 -60.64 -15.38
C SER A 533 -19.04 -60.14 -16.25
N LEU A 534 -20.12 -59.59 -15.66
CA LEU A 534 -21.21 -58.95 -16.42
C LEU A 534 -20.86 -57.53 -16.89
N LEU A 535 -20.11 -56.77 -16.09
CA LEU A 535 -19.61 -55.44 -16.48
C LEU A 535 -18.71 -55.54 -17.72
N LEU A 536 -17.86 -56.57 -17.80
CA LEU A 536 -16.96 -56.81 -18.93
C LEU A 536 -17.71 -56.95 -20.26
N GLU A 537 -18.76 -57.77 -20.32
CA GLU A 537 -19.55 -57.94 -21.55
C GLU A 537 -20.29 -56.66 -21.95
N VAL A 538 -20.77 -55.89 -20.98
CA VAL A 538 -21.42 -54.59 -21.25
C VAL A 538 -20.42 -53.52 -21.73
N LEU A 539 -19.17 -53.56 -21.24
CA LEU A 539 -18.07 -52.68 -21.67
C LEU A 539 -17.55 -53.02 -23.07
N LYS A 540 -17.46 -54.31 -23.44
CA LYS A 540 -17.10 -54.76 -24.79
C LYS A 540 -18.03 -54.23 -25.89
N LEU A 541 -19.28 -53.92 -25.54
CA LEU A 541 -20.29 -53.37 -26.45
C LEU A 541 -20.22 -51.83 -26.60
N GLN A 542 -19.31 -51.15 -25.89
CA GLN A 542 -19.18 -49.69 -26.00
C GLN A 542 -18.27 -49.27 -27.15
N PRO A 543 -18.62 -48.24 -27.95
CA PRO A 543 -17.78 -47.74 -29.04
C PRO A 543 -16.54 -46.95 -28.54
N GLU A 544 -16.53 -46.57 -27.27
CA GLU A 544 -15.49 -45.74 -26.65
C GLU A 544 -15.29 -46.13 -25.18
N LYS A 545 -14.09 -45.90 -24.65
CA LYS A 545 -13.79 -46.14 -23.24
C LYS A 545 -14.56 -45.22 -22.30
N LYS A 546 -15.20 -45.76 -21.26
CA LYS A 546 -16.02 -44.99 -20.31
C LYS A 546 -15.30 -44.77 -18.96
N PRO A 547 -15.45 -43.60 -18.32
CA PRO A 547 -14.95 -43.39 -16.96
C PRO A 547 -15.87 -44.12 -15.96
N VAL A 548 -15.27 -44.85 -15.02
CA VAL A 548 -15.97 -45.68 -14.04
C VAL A 548 -15.71 -45.18 -12.62
N GLU A 549 -16.74 -45.17 -11.80
CA GLU A 549 -16.69 -44.92 -10.37
C GLU A 549 -17.17 -46.16 -9.63
N LEU A 550 -16.34 -46.69 -8.73
CA LEU A 550 -16.60 -47.93 -8.01
C LEU A 550 -17.13 -47.68 -6.59
N LYS A 551 -18.07 -48.52 -6.18
CA LYS A 551 -18.43 -48.77 -4.78
C LYS A 551 -18.20 -50.24 -4.43
N GLY A 552 -17.74 -50.51 -3.22
CA GLY A 552 -17.47 -51.86 -2.74
C GLY A 552 -16.46 -52.64 -3.60
N TRP A 553 -16.28 -53.91 -3.26
CA TRP A 553 -15.56 -54.90 -4.05
C TRP A 553 -16.06 -56.29 -3.67
N SER A 554 -15.67 -57.28 -4.46
CA SER A 554 -15.79 -58.70 -4.10
C SER A 554 -14.41 -59.22 -3.70
N ASP A 555 -14.35 -59.99 -2.62
CA ASP A 555 -13.16 -60.77 -2.26
C ASP A 555 -13.03 -62.06 -3.13
N GLU A 556 -13.99 -62.33 -4.04
CA GLU A 556 -13.88 -63.42 -5.03
C GLU A 556 -12.81 -63.12 -6.09
N GLU A 557 -11.71 -63.88 -6.07
CA GLU A 557 -10.58 -63.79 -7.03
C GLU A 557 -11.05 -63.82 -8.50
N SER A 558 -12.07 -64.61 -8.83
CA SER A 558 -12.63 -64.69 -10.18
C SER A 558 -13.33 -63.40 -10.64
N GLU A 559 -13.92 -62.63 -9.73
CA GLU A 559 -14.53 -61.34 -10.04
C GLU A 559 -13.49 -60.22 -10.08
N VAL A 560 -12.46 -60.25 -9.24
CA VAL A 560 -11.34 -59.31 -9.33
C VAL A 560 -10.55 -59.52 -10.64
N ARG A 561 -10.28 -60.77 -11.04
CA ARG A 561 -9.74 -61.12 -12.37
C ARG A 561 -10.64 -60.61 -13.50
N SER A 562 -11.97 -60.74 -13.37
CA SER A 562 -12.93 -60.21 -14.36
C SER A 562 -12.94 -58.68 -14.41
N PHE A 563 -12.73 -58.00 -13.28
CA PHE A 563 -12.61 -56.54 -13.23
C PHE A 563 -11.30 -56.05 -13.86
N LEU A 564 -10.17 -56.76 -13.68
CA LEU A 564 -8.90 -56.41 -14.33
C LEU A 564 -9.04 -56.37 -15.87
N GLN A 565 -9.82 -57.29 -16.45
CA GLN A 565 -10.13 -57.27 -17.89
C GLN A 565 -10.95 -56.04 -18.31
N CYS A 566 -11.84 -55.53 -17.43
CA CYS A 566 -12.63 -54.33 -17.67
C CYS A 566 -11.77 -53.08 -17.87
N LEU A 567 -10.60 -52.99 -17.22
CA LEU A 567 -9.69 -51.83 -17.30
C LEU A 567 -9.28 -51.47 -18.72
N SER A 568 -9.20 -52.47 -19.62
CA SER A 568 -8.91 -52.24 -21.03
C SER A 568 -9.96 -51.34 -21.73
N TYR A 569 -11.21 -51.31 -21.25
CA TYR A 569 -12.33 -50.50 -21.75
C TYR A 569 -12.62 -49.26 -20.88
N ILE A 570 -11.86 -48.99 -19.83
CA ILE A 570 -12.07 -47.87 -18.90
C ILE A 570 -11.12 -46.71 -19.25
N SER A 571 -11.61 -45.46 -19.19
CA SER A 571 -10.82 -44.25 -19.49
C SER A 571 -10.34 -43.48 -18.26
N GLN A 572 -11.05 -43.57 -17.14
CA GLN A 572 -10.63 -43.14 -15.81
C GLN A 572 -11.27 -44.06 -14.77
N LEU A 573 -10.55 -44.42 -13.72
CA LEU A 573 -11.13 -45.12 -12.57
C LEU A 573 -11.19 -44.17 -11.36
N ARG A 574 -12.32 -44.15 -10.66
CA ARG A 574 -12.58 -43.38 -9.44
C ARG A 574 -13.26 -44.28 -8.39
N PHE A 575 -13.30 -43.82 -7.15
CA PHE A 575 -13.84 -44.55 -6.02
C PHE A 575 -14.78 -43.65 -5.21
N TYR A 576 -15.91 -44.19 -4.78
CA TYR A 576 -16.95 -43.43 -4.07
C TYR A 576 -16.52 -43.19 -2.59
N PRO A 577 -16.56 -41.93 -2.07
CA PRO A 577 -15.87 -41.53 -0.82
C PRO A 577 -16.51 -42.01 0.50
N ASP A 578 -17.39 -43.01 0.45
CA ASP A 578 -18.12 -43.63 1.57
C ASP A 578 -17.26 -44.69 2.29
N TRP A 579 -15.93 -44.50 2.29
CA TRP A 579 -14.92 -45.50 2.64
C TRP A 579 -14.27 -45.17 4.00
N SER A 580 -15.05 -45.29 5.08
CA SER A 580 -14.72 -44.83 6.45
C SER A 580 -13.54 -45.55 7.16
N ASP A 581 -12.77 -46.39 6.46
CA ASP A 581 -11.70 -47.20 7.04
C ASP A 581 -10.52 -47.31 6.06
N PRO A 582 -9.43 -46.54 6.25
CA PRO A 582 -8.28 -46.53 5.34
C PRO A 582 -7.62 -47.89 5.16
N SER A 583 -7.61 -48.74 6.20
CA SER A 583 -6.94 -50.04 6.18
C SER A 583 -7.56 -50.98 5.14
N LYS A 584 -8.89 -50.93 4.99
CA LYS A 584 -9.62 -51.71 3.98
C LYS A 584 -9.35 -51.20 2.56
N GLN A 585 -9.21 -49.89 2.37
CA GLN A 585 -8.87 -49.30 1.07
C GLN A 585 -7.47 -49.76 0.62
N ILE A 586 -6.50 -49.68 1.53
CA ILE A 586 -5.11 -50.09 1.27
C ILE A 586 -5.05 -51.60 0.99
N LYS A 587 -5.75 -52.44 1.77
CA LYS A 587 -5.87 -53.88 1.48
C LYS A 587 -6.41 -54.13 0.07
N PHE A 588 -7.52 -53.52 -0.31
CA PHE A 588 -8.12 -53.68 -1.64
C PHE A 588 -7.15 -53.26 -2.77
N LEU A 589 -6.45 -52.13 -2.62
CA LEU A 589 -5.46 -51.68 -3.61
C LEU A 589 -4.28 -52.67 -3.75
N VAL A 590 -3.82 -53.25 -2.63
CA VAL A 590 -2.77 -54.28 -2.63
C VAL A 590 -3.29 -55.56 -3.28
N ASP A 591 -4.43 -56.09 -2.87
CA ASP A 591 -5.03 -57.31 -3.42
C ASP A 591 -5.25 -57.20 -4.95
N LEU A 592 -5.70 -56.04 -5.43
CA LEU A 592 -5.88 -55.75 -6.86
C LEU A 592 -4.56 -55.72 -7.63
N LEU A 593 -3.50 -55.14 -7.04
CA LEU A 593 -2.15 -55.15 -7.62
C LEU A 593 -1.52 -56.54 -7.62
N SER A 594 -1.73 -57.32 -6.56
CA SER A 594 -1.27 -58.70 -6.45
C SER A 594 -1.86 -59.58 -7.55
N GLN A 595 -3.18 -59.51 -7.75
CA GLN A 595 -3.85 -60.27 -8.82
C GLN A 595 -3.51 -59.76 -10.23
N ALA A 596 -3.25 -58.45 -10.40
CA ALA A 596 -2.75 -57.91 -11.66
C ALA A 596 -1.36 -58.47 -12.04
N ALA A 597 -0.45 -58.61 -11.07
CA ALA A 597 0.85 -59.22 -11.29
C ALA A 597 0.75 -60.72 -11.61
N GLU A 598 -0.14 -61.44 -10.92
CA GLU A 598 -0.38 -62.87 -11.15
C GLU A 598 -1.01 -63.14 -12.52
N TRP A 599 -1.90 -62.27 -12.99
CA TRP A 599 -2.46 -62.33 -14.34
C TRP A 599 -1.40 -62.05 -15.40
N GLU A 600 -0.57 -61.02 -15.22
CA GLU A 600 0.52 -60.67 -16.14
C GLU A 600 1.57 -61.80 -16.24
N GLU A 601 1.88 -62.49 -15.14
CA GLU A 601 2.73 -63.69 -15.11
C GLU A 601 2.08 -64.91 -15.80
N GLN A 602 0.77 -65.14 -15.61
CA GLN A 602 0.04 -66.27 -16.19
C GLN A 602 -0.26 -66.13 -17.69
N THR A 603 -0.41 -64.91 -18.20
CA THR A 603 -0.92 -64.63 -19.56
C THR A 603 0.06 -63.88 -20.47
N GLY A 604 1.02 -63.15 -19.90
CA GLY A 604 1.86 -62.20 -20.64
C GLY A 604 1.15 -60.89 -21.02
N GLU A 605 -0.12 -60.70 -20.64
CA GLU A 605 -0.83 -59.43 -20.82
C GLU A 605 -0.31 -58.38 -19.84
N LYS A 606 -0.11 -57.14 -20.30
CA LYS A 606 0.52 -56.06 -19.50
C LYS A 606 -0.46 -55.40 -18.53
N THR A 607 -1.07 -56.20 -17.67
CA THR A 607 -2.17 -55.83 -16.76
C THR A 607 -1.75 -54.78 -15.73
N LEU A 608 -0.54 -54.84 -15.18
CA LEU A 608 -0.02 -53.79 -14.28
C LEU A 608 0.09 -52.44 -14.99
N LYS A 609 0.40 -52.43 -16.30
CA LYS A 609 0.40 -51.21 -17.12
C LYS A 609 -1.02 -50.69 -17.38
N LEU A 610 -2.02 -51.56 -17.50
CA LEU A 610 -3.43 -51.15 -17.60
C LEU A 610 -3.90 -50.50 -16.29
N VAL A 611 -3.63 -51.13 -15.14
CA VAL A 611 -3.89 -50.57 -13.79
C VAL A 611 -3.22 -49.19 -13.64
N SER A 612 -1.94 -49.09 -13.99
CA SER A 612 -1.20 -47.81 -13.96
C SER A 612 -1.82 -46.73 -14.85
N SER A 613 -2.44 -47.09 -15.97
CA SER A 613 -3.02 -46.13 -16.92
C SER A 613 -4.36 -45.52 -16.48
N VAL A 614 -5.07 -46.11 -15.53
CA VAL A 614 -6.37 -45.60 -15.02
C VAL A 614 -6.24 -44.80 -13.72
N TRP A 615 -5.05 -44.77 -13.11
CA TRP A 615 -4.78 -44.08 -11.85
C TRP A 615 -3.98 -42.79 -12.05
N THR A 616 -4.48 -41.72 -11.46
CA THR A 616 -3.76 -40.45 -11.27
C THR A 616 -3.97 -39.99 -9.84
N TYR A 617 -3.12 -39.12 -9.30
CA TYR A 617 -3.32 -38.58 -7.95
C TYR A 617 -4.71 -37.95 -7.74
N ARG A 618 -5.28 -37.31 -8.78
CA ARG A 618 -6.63 -36.69 -8.74
C ARG A 618 -7.79 -37.69 -8.85
N THR A 619 -7.51 -38.96 -9.11
CA THR A 619 -8.51 -40.04 -9.21
C THR A 619 -8.21 -41.22 -8.30
N PHE A 620 -7.22 -41.07 -7.42
CA PHE A 620 -6.83 -42.05 -6.41
C PHE A 620 -7.83 -42.01 -5.23
N PRO A 621 -8.08 -43.13 -4.52
CA PRO A 621 -9.02 -43.17 -3.42
C PRO A 621 -8.44 -42.50 -2.17
N PHE A 622 -8.48 -41.17 -2.12
CA PHE A 622 -8.33 -40.42 -0.88
C PHE A 622 -9.70 -40.17 -0.26
N CYS A 623 -9.83 -40.34 1.06
CA CYS A 623 -11.04 -39.96 1.80
C CYS A 623 -11.07 -38.43 1.99
N ASP A 624 -12.19 -37.80 1.61
CA ASP A 624 -12.22 -36.36 1.25
C ASP A 624 -13.42 -35.59 1.86
N SER A 625 -14.04 -36.13 2.92
CA SER A 625 -15.44 -35.80 3.29
C SER A 625 -15.70 -35.17 4.67
N TYR A 626 -14.70 -35.02 5.55
CA TYR A 626 -14.94 -34.60 6.96
C TYR A 626 -13.88 -33.71 7.64
N TYR A 627 -12.84 -33.25 6.95
CA TYR A 627 -11.65 -32.61 7.57
C TYR A 627 -11.33 -31.22 7.01
N ASP A 628 -10.60 -30.42 7.79
CA ASP A 628 -10.09 -29.11 7.34
C ASP A 628 -8.91 -29.25 6.35
N ASP A 629 -8.70 -28.22 5.53
CA ASP A 629 -7.72 -28.15 4.43
C ASP A 629 -6.28 -28.58 4.80
N ASP A 630 -5.86 -28.41 6.06
CA ASP A 630 -4.55 -28.85 6.55
C ASP A 630 -4.49 -30.30 7.03
N GLU A 631 -5.60 -30.82 7.57
CA GLU A 631 -5.69 -32.20 8.05
C GLU A 631 -5.81 -33.17 6.86
N ILE A 632 -6.46 -32.74 5.77
CA ILE A 632 -6.49 -33.45 4.49
C ILE A 632 -5.08 -33.69 3.94
N LYS A 633 -4.17 -32.70 4.02
CA LYS A 633 -2.78 -32.81 3.51
C LYS A 633 -1.98 -33.89 4.25
N GLU A 634 -2.15 -33.94 5.57
CA GLU A 634 -1.52 -34.91 6.46
C GLU A 634 -2.04 -36.32 6.18
N TYR A 635 -3.37 -36.48 6.17
CA TYR A 635 -4.02 -37.74 5.86
C TYR A 635 -3.61 -38.30 4.47
N GLN A 636 -3.52 -37.44 3.45
CA GLN A 636 -3.06 -37.84 2.11
C GLN A 636 -1.59 -38.31 2.08
N CYS A 637 -0.72 -37.73 2.92
CA CYS A 637 0.68 -38.16 3.02
C CYS A 637 0.80 -39.51 3.76
N ASP A 638 0.10 -39.65 4.89
CA ASP A 638 0.06 -40.88 5.68
C ASP A 638 -0.50 -42.07 4.89
N PHE A 639 -1.62 -41.89 4.19
CA PHE A 639 -2.21 -42.93 3.35
C PHE A 639 -1.23 -43.46 2.29
N LEU A 640 -0.38 -42.60 1.74
CA LEU A 640 0.66 -42.97 0.78
C LEU A 640 1.85 -43.69 1.43
N LEU A 641 2.20 -43.36 2.67
CA LEU A 641 3.25 -44.05 3.43
C LEU A 641 2.80 -45.46 3.85
N ASP A 642 1.57 -45.59 4.34
CA ASP A 642 0.98 -46.86 4.74
C ASP A 642 0.79 -47.78 3.52
N LEU A 643 0.24 -47.27 2.41
CA LEU A 643 0.14 -48.01 1.15
C LEU A 643 1.52 -48.47 0.65
N TYR A 644 2.54 -47.62 0.73
CA TYR A 644 3.90 -47.99 0.34
C TYR A 644 4.44 -49.16 1.19
N SER A 645 4.18 -49.15 2.50
CA SER A 645 4.62 -50.20 3.41
C SER A 645 3.98 -51.55 3.08
N HIS A 646 2.65 -51.61 2.93
CA HIS A 646 1.93 -52.84 2.59
C HIS A 646 2.31 -53.36 1.19
N VAL A 647 2.54 -52.47 0.23
CA VAL A 647 3.06 -52.83 -1.09
C VAL A 647 4.46 -53.44 -0.98
N LYS A 648 5.34 -52.87 -0.14
CA LYS A 648 6.68 -53.43 0.09
C LYS A 648 6.65 -54.80 0.77
N ASP A 649 5.78 -55.00 1.74
CA ASP A 649 5.59 -56.31 2.35
C ASP A 649 5.17 -57.35 1.31
N TYR A 650 4.20 -57.04 0.44
CA TYR A 650 3.84 -57.92 -0.68
C TYR A 650 5.03 -58.21 -1.63
N GLN A 651 5.82 -57.17 -1.99
CA GLN A 651 7.01 -57.34 -2.84
C GLN A 651 8.04 -58.29 -2.20
N THR A 652 8.25 -58.21 -0.87
CA THR A 652 9.22 -59.07 -0.18
C THR A 652 8.72 -60.50 0.03
N GLN A 653 7.41 -60.69 0.25
CA GLN A 653 6.81 -62.02 0.44
C GLN A 653 6.71 -62.82 -0.87
N THR A 654 6.44 -62.16 -2.00
CA THR A 654 6.20 -62.83 -3.30
C THR A 654 7.33 -62.67 -4.31
N GLY A 655 8.25 -61.72 -4.11
CA GLY A 655 9.27 -61.34 -5.10
C GLY A 655 8.73 -60.57 -6.31
N ARG A 656 7.42 -60.34 -6.43
CA ARG A 656 6.80 -59.70 -7.61
C ARG A 656 6.87 -58.17 -7.53
N SER A 657 7.13 -57.52 -8.67
CA SER A 657 7.33 -56.06 -8.72
C SER A 657 6.06 -55.28 -9.13
N VAL A 658 5.16 -55.03 -8.16
CA VAL A 658 3.94 -54.23 -8.38
C VAL A 658 4.13 -52.71 -8.29
N LEU A 659 5.16 -52.22 -7.59
CA LEU A 659 5.37 -50.78 -7.32
C LEU A 659 5.37 -49.87 -8.58
N PRO A 660 5.90 -50.28 -9.76
CA PRO A 660 5.84 -49.45 -10.98
C PRO A 660 4.41 -49.06 -11.40
N ALA A 661 3.38 -49.84 -11.04
CA ALA A 661 2.00 -49.50 -11.37
C ALA A 661 1.50 -48.24 -10.62
N LEU A 662 1.99 -48.02 -9.39
CA LEU A 662 1.67 -46.84 -8.56
C LEU A 662 2.55 -45.62 -8.88
N GLN A 663 3.54 -45.74 -9.77
CA GLN A 663 4.46 -44.66 -10.11
C GLN A 663 3.77 -43.35 -10.55
N PRO A 664 2.65 -43.34 -11.32
CA PRO A 664 1.93 -42.11 -11.67
C PRO A 664 1.27 -41.38 -10.48
N VAL A 665 1.08 -42.06 -9.35
CA VAL A 665 0.54 -41.47 -8.11
C VAL A 665 1.67 -40.81 -7.33
N TYR A 666 2.77 -41.54 -7.09
CA TYR A 666 3.93 -41.02 -6.36
C TYR A 666 4.71 -39.94 -7.14
N GLN A 667 4.72 -39.96 -8.48
CA GLN A 667 5.40 -38.95 -9.32
C GLN A 667 4.54 -37.73 -9.64
N SER A 668 3.44 -37.54 -8.92
CA SER A 668 2.53 -36.41 -9.08
C SER A 668 3.14 -35.07 -8.65
N ALA A 669 2.67 -33.99 -9.29
CA ALA A 669 2.92 -32.63 -8.81
C ALA A 669 2.26 -32.36 -7.43
N SER A 670 1.25 -33.15 -7.07
CA SER A 670 0.58 -33.14 -5.76
C SER A 670 1.08 -34.28 -4.85
N PRO A 671 1.19 -34.09 -3.52
CA PRO A 671 0.94 -32.83 -2.82
C PRO A 671 2.05 -31.81 -3.10
N ALA A 672 1.74 -30.53 -2.89
CA ALA A 672 2.69 -29.42 -3.10
C ALA A 672 3.72 -29.31 -1.97
N VAL A 673 3.33 -29.70 -0.76
CA VAL A 673 4.15 -29.82 0.46
C VAL A 673 3.79 -31.17 1.09
N TRP A 674 4.79 -31.92 1.55
CA TRP A 674 4.56 -33.15 2.32
C TRP A 674 4.42 -32.82 3.80
N SER A 675 3.25 -33.07 4.40
CA SER A 675 3.03 -32.99 5.85
C SER A 675 3.20 -34.38 6.45
N ILE A 676 3.99 -34.53 7.53
CA ILE A 676 4.15 -35.82 8.21
C ILE A 676 4.44 -35.62 9.71
N ASP A 677 3.83 -36.46 10.56
CA ASP A 677 4.22 -36.56 11.96
C ASP A 677 5.29 -37.66 12.19
N LEU A 678 6.50 -37.26 12.59
CA LEU A 678 7.63 -38.16 12.84
C LEU A 678 7.77 -38.58 14.31
N SER A 679 6.76 -38.33 15.15
CA SER A 679 6.55 -39.07 16.40
C SER A 679 5.65 -40.30 16.20
N GLU A 680 4.76 -40.29 15.19
CA GLU A 680 3.91 -41.45 14.88
C GLU A 680 4.34 -42.30 13.66
N ARG A 681 5.21 -41.79 12.79
CA ARG A 681 5.64 -42.49 11.55
C ARG A 681 7.16 -42.61 11.46
N LYS A 682 7.63 -43.64 10.73
CA LYS A 682 9.06 -43.89 10.51
C LYS A 682 9.61 -43.07 9.35
N ALA A 683 10.69 -42.33 9.59
CA ALA A 683 11.39 -41.56 8.56
C ALA A 683 12.04 -42.46 7.50
N SER A 684 12.27 -43.75 7.81
CA SER A 684 12.71 -44.75 6.84
C SER A 684 11.68 -45.03 5.73
N LEU A 685 10.37 -44.93 5.98
CA LEU A 685 9.33 -45.02 4.93
C LEU A 685 9.28 -43.74 4.09
N LEU A 686 9.37 -42.56 4.74
CA LEU A 686 9.43 -41.27 4.06
C LEU A 686 10.62 -41.21 3.07
N LEU A 687 11.79 -41.73 3.46
CA LEU A 687 12.97 -41.80 2.58
C LEU A 687 12.68 -42.56 1.28
N GLU A 688 12.02 -43.71 1.37
CA GLU A 688 11.72 -44.55 0.21
C GLU A 688 10.65 -43.94 -0.71
N VAL A 689 9.67 -43.23 -0.14
CA VAL A 689 8.65 -42.50 -0.92
C VAL A 689 9.21 -41.22 -1.55
N LEU A 690 10.12 -40.51 -0.87
CA LEU A 690 10.81 -39.34 -1.43
C LEU A 690 11.75 -39.71 -2.58
N LYS A 691 12.37 -40.89 -2.56
CA LYS A 691 13.15 -41.43 -3.70
C LYS A 691 12.34 -41.63 -4.99
N LEU A 692 11.01 -41.76 -4.89
CA LEU A 692 10.14 -41.87 -6.08
C LEU A 692 9.83 -40.52 -6.72
N GLN A 693 9.98 -39.41 -6.01
CA GLN A 693 9.62 -38.07 -6.49
C GLN A 693 10.50 -37.63 -7.67
N PRO A 694 9.95 -36.95 -8.69
CA PRO A 694 10.74 -36.44 -9.82
C PRO A 694 11.58 -35.20 -9.44
N GLU A 695 11.16 -34.46 -8.42
CA GLU A 695 11.76 -33.21 -7.96
C GLU A 695 11.75 -33.12 -6.44
N LYS A 696 12.60 -32.27 -5.86
CA LYS A 696 12.69 -32.09 -4.41
C LYS A 696 11.49 -31.34 -3.84
N LYS A 697 10.70 -32.00 -2.99
CA LYS A 697 9.51 -31.40 -2.36
C LYS A 697 9.86 -30.64 -1.07
N PRO A 698 9.12 -29.58 -0.72
CA PRO A 698 9.09 -29.05 0.64
C PRO A 698 8.45 -30.07 1.59
N VAL A 699 8.95 -30.14 2.83
CA VAL A 699 8.40 -30.99 3.90
C VAL A 699 8.06 -30.12 5.10
N GLU A 700 6.84 -30.25 5.60
CA GLU A 700 6.41 -29.77 6.90
C GLU A 700 6.44 -30.93 7.90
N LEU A 701 7.14 -30.74 9.02
CA LEU A 701 7.19 -31.71 10.11
C LEU A 701 6.26 -31.34 11.27
N LYS A 702 5.61 -32.37 11.78
CA LYS A 702 4.97 -32.43 13.10
C LYS A 702 5.66 -33.55 13.91
N GLY A 703 5.62 -33.43 15.24
CA GLY A 703 6.28 -34.37 16.14
C GLY A 703 7.79 -34.54 15.90
N TRP A 704 8.40 -35.45 16.66
CA TRP A 704 9.73 -36.01 16.39
C TRP A 704 9.98 -37.25 17.27
N SER A 705 10.84 -38.16 16.81
CA SER A 705 11.35 -39.28 17.60
C SER A 705 12.80 -39.04 18.02
N ASP A 706 13.08 -39.12 19.32
CA ASP A 706 14.44 -39.01 19.87
C ASP A 706 15.37 -40.18 19.47
N GLU A 707 14.82 -41.25 18.88
CA GLU A 707 15.55 -42.47 18.50
C GLU A 707 16.61 -42.23 17.42
N GLU A 708 17.88 -42.50 17.75
CA GLU A 708 19.05 -42.29 16.88
C GLU A 708 18.92 -42.96 15.49
N SER A 709 18.15 -44.04 15.36
CA SER A 709 17.79 -44.74 14.11
C SER A 709 16.86 -43.94 13.19
N GLU A 710 15.80 -43.34 13.73
CA GLU A 710 14.85 -42.55 12.93
C GLU A 710 15.45 -41.17 12.62
N VAL A 711 16.20 -40.56 13.54
CA VAL A 711 17.00 -39.35 13.28
C VAL A 711 17.96 -39.57 12.10
N ARG A 712 18.69 -40.71 12.06
CA ARG A 712 19.57 -41.06 10.92
C ARG A 712 18.81 -41.34 9.63
N SER A 713 17.60 -41.88 9.71
CA SER A 713 16.76 -42.15 8.53
C SER A 713 16.24 -40.84 7.92
N PHE A 714 15.83 -39.89 8.75
CA PHE A 714 15.45 -38.56 8.30
C PHE A 714 16.62 -37.76 7.70
N LEU A 715 17.83 -37.82 8.28
CA LEU A 715 18.98 -37.11 7.71
C LEU A 715 19.31 -37.54 6.26
N GLN A 716 18.92 -38.74 5.85
CA GLN A 716 19.03 -39.19 4.45
C GLN A 716 17.96 -38.55 3.56
N CYS A 717 16.75 -38.30 4.09
CA CYS A 717 15.64 -37.65 3.38
C CYS A 717 16.03 -36.25 2.89
N LEU A 718 16.86 -35.52 3.62
CA LEU A 718 17.34 -34.17 3.28
C LEU A 718 17.98 -34.06 1.88
N SER A 719 18.50 -35.15 1.33
CA SER A 719 19.00 -35.17 -0.05
C SER A 719 17.89 -35.01 -1.09
N TYR A 720 16.63 -35.32 -0.75
CA TYR A 720 15.42 -35.21 -1.58
C TYR A 720 14.47 -34.06 -1.17
N ILE A 721 14.75 -33.36 -0.07
CA ILE A 721 13.95 -32.23 0.43
C ILE A 721 14.49 -30.91 -0.14
N SER A 722 13.60 -29.97 -0.51
CA SER A 722 13.98 -28.63 -0.98
C SER A 722 13.92 -27.55 0.11
N GLN A 723 12.92 -27.62 0.99
CA GLN A 723 12.76 -26.75 2.16
C GLN A 723 12.16 -27.54 3.32
N LEU A 724 12.50 -27.21 4.55
CA LEU A 724 12.00 -27.86 5.77
C LEU A 724 11.33 -26.84 6.69
N SER A 725 10.05 -27.05 7.00
CA SER A 725 9.25 -26.25 7.93
C SER A 725 8.71 -27.08 9.10
N PHE A 726 8.23 -26.40 10.13
CA PHE A 726 7.56 -27.00 11.29
C PHE A 726 6.24 -26.29 11.54
N ARG A 727 5.19 -27.03 11.91
CA ARG A 727 3.87 -26.44 12.23
C ARG A 727 3.83 -25.74 13.61
N CYS A 728 4.89 -25.89 14.42
CA CYS A 728 5.03 -25.33 15.76
C CYS A 728 6.43 -24.72 15.95
N ASP A 729 6.55 -23.67 16.79
CA ASP A 729 7.81 -23.02 17.19
C ASP A 729 8.70 -23.88 18.12
N ASP A 730 8.94 -25.16 17.80
CA ASP A 730 9.92 -25.96 18.56
C ASP A 730 11.36 -25.67 18.12
N ASP A 731 11.81 -24.49 18.55
CA ASP A 731 13.17 -23.93 18.55
C ASP A 731 14.27 -24.93 19.00
N ARG A 732 13.90 -26.10 19.54
CA ARG A 732 14.81 -27.16 20.02
C ARG A 732 15.05 -28.28 19.01
N PHE A 733 14.29 -28.41 17.91
CA PHE A 733 14.44 -29.53 16.96
C PHE A 733 15.91 -29.80 16.58
N PHE A 734 16.63 -28.77 16.14
CA PHE A 734 18.03 -28.90 15.74
C PHE A 734 18.96 -29.20 16.92
N GLN A 735 18.60 -28.74 18.13
CA GLN A 735 19.29 -29.13 19.37
C GLN A 735 19.11 -30.63 19.65
N THR A 736 17.87 -31.15 19.58
CA THR A 736 17.56 -32.57 19.78
C THR A 736 18.33 -33.45 18.79
N VAL A 737 18.28 -33.14 17.50
CA VAL A 737 19.06 -33.86 16.46
C VAL A 737 20.57 -33.84 16.77
N CYS A 738 21.11 -32.72 17.25
CA CYS A 738 22.52 -32.59 17.66
C CYS A 738 22.87 -33.27 19.00
N GLU A 739 21.88 -33.72 19.77
CA GLU A 739 22.03 -34.47 21.02
C GLU A 739 21.88 -35.98 20.82
N SER A 740 20.92 -36.41 19.98
CA SER A 740 20.73 -37.82 19.60
C SER A 740 21.85 -38.36 18.70
N ILE A 741 22.42 -37.55 17.79
CA ILE A 741 23.54 -38.00 16.94
C ILE A 741 24.90 -37.59 17.54
N PRO A 742 25.70 -38.55 18.06
CA PRO A 742 27.04 -38.27 18.56
C PRO A 742 28.03 -38.21 17.40
N VAL A 743 28.16 -37.04 16.75
CA VAL A 743 29.04 -36.79 15.59
C VAL A 743 30.42 -37.46 15.74
N ARG A 744 30.64 -38.54 14.98
CA ARG A 744 31.88 -39.36 14.97
C ARG A 744 32.55 -39.36 13.61
N SER A 745 31.78 -39.23 12.53
CA SER A 745 32.24 -39.26 11.14
C SER A 745 32.15 -37.89 10.46
N ARG A 746 32.87 -37.73 9.34
CA ARG A 746 32.77 -36.55 8.45
C ARG A 746 31.45 -36.53 7.67
N GLU A 747 30.79 -37.68 7.53
CA GLU A 747 29.54 -37.86 6.79
C GLU A 747 28.33 -37.37 7.60
N GLU A 748 28.25 -37.73 8.88
CA GLU A 748 27.27 -37.14 9.83
C GLU A 748 27.42 -35.61 9.91
N ASP A 749 28.67 -35.13 9.99
CA ASP A 749 29.04 -33.71 9.99
C ASP A 749 28.53 -32.98 8.71
N GLN A 750 28.57 -33.64 7.55
CA GLN A 750 28.06 -33.12 6.28
C GLN A 750 26.52 -33.19 6.17
N GLN A 751 25.89 -34.24 6.70
CA GLN A 751 24.43 -34.39 6.75
C GLN A 751 23.78 -33.31 7.64
N LEU A 752 24.37 -33.01 8.80
CA LEU A 752 23.91 -31.94 9.68
C LEU A 752 24.10 -30.54 9.07
N ALA A 753 25.13 -30.33 8.24
CA ALA A 753 25.27 -29.10 7.45
C ALA A 753 24.16 -28.99 6.39
N SER A 754 23.79 -30.08 5.72
CA SER A 754 22.63 -30.13 4.82
C SER A 754 21.30 -29.86 5.53
N LEU A 755 21.15 -30.31 6.79
CA LEU A 755 19.98 -30.00 7.60
C LEU A 755 19.85 -28.48 7.83
N LEU A 756 20.94 -27.83 8.25
CA LEU A 756 20.93 -26.39 8.47
C LEU A 756 20.68 -25.60 7.17
N GLN A 757 21.10 -26.13 6.01
CA GLN A 757 20.74 -25.56 4.70
C GLN A 757 19.24 -25.69 4.39
N ALA A 758 18.61 -26.84 4.67
CA ALA A 758 17.17 -27.04 4.49
C ALA A 758 16.31 -26.15 5.41
N LEU A 759 16.86 -25.80 6.58
CA LEU A 759 16.31 -24.83 7.56
C LEU A 759 16.66 -23.36 7.23
N GLY A 760 16.93 -23.02 5.97
CA GLY A 760 17.18 -21.65 5.53
C GLY A 760 18.49 -21.02 6.06
N SER A 761 19.40 -21.82 6.63
CA SER A 761 20.60 -21.36 7.37
C SER A 761 20.31 -20.49 8.61
N THR A 762 19.08 -20.51 9.14
CA THR A 762 18.73 -19.91 10.44
C THR A 762 18.74 -20.96 11.55
N LEU A 763 19.33 -20.64 12.71
CA LEU A 763 19.39 -21.53 13.86
C LEU A 763 19.11 -20.80 15.18
N SER A 764 18.11 -21.27 15.92
CA SER A 764 17.89 -20.90 17.32
C SER A 764 18.43 -21.95 18.29
N LEU A 765 18.91 -21.50 19.45
CA LEU A 765 19.36 -22.36 20.54
C LEU A 765 18.94 -21.77 21.90
N GLY A 766 17.91 -22.37 22.49
CA GLY A 766 17.35 -22.02 23.80
C GLY A 766 17.90 -22.88 24.94
N GLY A 767 17.03 -23.14 25.93
CA GLY A 767 17.19 -24.21 26.93
C GLY A 767 18.46 -24.21 27.79
N GLU A 768 18.74 -25.37 28.38
CA GLU A 768 20.10 -25.71 28.81
C GLU A 768 20.89 -26.22 27.59
N LEU A 769 22.14 -25.78 27.43
CA LEU A 769 23.05 -26.26 26.38
C LEU A 769 24.21 -27.05 27.00
N PRO A 770 24.14 -28.40 27.01
CA PRO A 770 25.22 -29.29 27.41
C PRO A 770 26.51 -29.10 26.60
N ARG A 771 27.65 -29.53 27.18
CA ARG A 771 28.96 -29.53 26.50
C ARG A 771 29.02 -30.49 25.29
N LYS A 772 28.12 -31.47 25.20
CA LYS A 772 27.98 -32.37 24.03
C LYS A 772 27.37 -31.59 22.87
N THR A 773 26.14 -31.10 23.04
CA THR A 773 25.38 -30.23 22.12
C THR A 773 26.25 -29.10 21.54
N CYS A 774 26.92 -28.33 22.41
CA CYS A 774 27.78 -27.23 21.99
C CYS A 774 28.93 -27.67 21.07
N ARG A 775 29.42 -28.91 21.20
CA ARG A 775 30.47 -29.48 20.35
C ARG A 775 29.93 -29.97 19.01
N SER A 776 28.77 -30.63 19.01
CA SER A 776 28.08 -31.07 17.79
C SER A 776 27.79 -29.85 16.91
N VAL A 777 27.01 -28.89 17.43
CA VAL A 777 26.64 -27.66 16.72
C VAL A 777 27.88 -26.87 16.27
N GLY A 778 28.89 -26.73 17.14
CA GLY A 778 30.10 -25.97 16.82
C GLY A 778 30.94 -26.54 15.67
N ARG A 779 30.85 -27.85 15.39
CA ARG A 779 31.45 -28.45 14.18
C ARG A 779 30.63 -28.14 12.94
N VAL A 780 29.31 -28.34 13.00
CA VAL A 780 28.39 -28.08 11.89
C VAL A 780 28.49 -26.63 11.41
N LEU A 781 28.49 -25.67 12.34
CA LEU A 781 28.72 -24.24 12.05
C LEU A 781 30.09 -23.96 11.39
N GLY A 782 31.10 -24.80 11.62
CA GLY A 782 32.42 -24.74 10.99
C GLY A 782 32.52 -25.40 9.62
N LEU A 783 31.50 -26.16 9.21
CA LEU A 783 31.42 -26.86 7.91
C LEU A 783 30.46 -26.20 6.93
N CYS A 784 29.56 -25.34 7.41
CA CYS A 784 28.61 -24.63 6.56
C CYS A 784 29.31 -23.73 5.54
N ALA A 785 29.06 -24.00 4.26
CA ALA A 785 29.58 -23.18 3.16
C ALA A 785 28.85 -21.84 3.04
N SER A 786 27.56 -21.82 3.39
CA SER A 786 26.66 -20.66 3.41
C SER A 786 26.95 -19.69 4.57
N ARG A 787 26.25 -18.55 4.56
CA ARG A 787 26.14 -17.65 5.71
C ARG A 787 25.06 -18.16 6.67
N VAL A 788 25.31 -18.12 7.98
CA VAL A 788 24.40 -18.64 9.01
C VAL A 788 23.95 -17.55 9.97
N ASP A 789 22.65 -17.53 10.29
CA ASP A 789 22.04 -16.61 11.26
C ASP A 789 21.71 -17.35 12.56
N LEU A 790 22.44 -17.02 13.63
CA LEU A 790 22.50 -17.81 14.87
C LEU A 790 21.91 -17.05 16.07
N THR A 791 20.95 -17.65 16.77
CA THR A 791 20.18 -17.03 17.86
C THR A 791 20.43 -17.76 19.17
N LEU A 792 21.40 -17.29 19.96
CA LEU A 792 21.83 -17.91 21.22
C LEU A 792 21.10 -17.29 22.42
N THR A 793 20.08 -17.98 22.91
CA THR A 793 19.30 -17.53 24.08
C THR A 793 19.22 -18.51 25.27
N PRO A 794 20.28 -19.28 25.60
CA PRO A 794 20.24 -20.31 26.63
C PRO A 794 19.96 -19.75 28.03
N SER A 795 19.24 -20.53 28.84
CA SER A 795 19.17 -20.35 30.29
C SER A 795 20.51 -20.73 30.94
N LYS A 796 21.12 -21.82 30.47
CA LYS A 796 22.33 -22.41 31.08
C LYS A 796 23.28 -22.91 30.00
N ILE A 797 24.55 -22.54 30.14
CA ILE A 797 25.65 -22.96 29.27
C ILE A 797 26.95 -22.70 30.05
N SER A 798 27.92 -23.62 29.94
CA SER A 798 29.24 -23.48 30.56
C SER A 798 30.22 -22.75 29.62
N LEU A 799 31.24 -22.08 30.16
CA LEU A 799 32.25 -21.37 29.35
C LEU A 799 32.91 -22.29 28.30
N GLN A 800 33.23 -23.54 28.67
CA GLN A 800 33.78 -24.52 27.74
C GLN A 800 32.77 -24.95 26.65
N GLY A 801 31.47 -24.90 26.93
CA GLY A 801 30.43 -25.09 25.92
C GLY A 801 30.42 -23.95 24.91
N ALA A 802 30.37 -22.70 25.40
CA ALA A 802 30.42 -21.51 24.54
C ALA A 802 31.70 -21.47 23.67
N LEU A 803 32.85 -21.89 24.22
CA LEU A 803 34.10 -22.03 23.46
C LEU A 803 34.00 -23.08 22.34
N LEU A 804 33.37 -24.23 22.60
CA LEU A 804 33.23 -25.30 21.61
C LEU A 804 32.25 -24.91 20.49
N LEU A 805 31.20 -24.16 20.82
CA LEU A 805 30.16 -23.72 19.88
C LEU A 805 30.69 -22.66 18.90
N LEU A 806 31.56 -21.76 19.36
CA LEU A 806 32.19 -20.72 18.53
C LEU A 806 33.67 -21.02 18.24
N ARG A 807 34.07 -22.31 18.21
CA ARG A 807 35.47 -22.72 18.04
C ARG A 807 36.00 -22.53 16.63
N HIS A 808 35.15 -22.76 15.64
CA HIS A 808 35.51 -22.76 14.23
C HIS A 808 35.25 -21.38 13.62
N GLU A 809 35.95 -21.05 12.52
CA GLU A 809 35.72 -19.85 11.71
C GLU A 809 34.40 -19.98 10.93
N SER A 810 33.32 -19.96 11.70
CA SER A 810 31.95 -20.07 11.25
C SER A 810 31.55 -18.80 10.50
N LYS A 811 30.93 -18.98 9.33
CA LYS A 811 30.46 -17.89 8.46
C LYS A 811 29.17 -17.26 8.99
N LEU A 812 29.17 -16.84 10.25
CA LEU A 812 28.02 -16.17 10.85
C LEU A 812 27.75 -14.85 10.12
N HIS A 813 26.51 -14.61 9.75
CA HIS A 813 26.07 -13.34 9.18
C HIS A 813 25.42 -12.47 10.25
N LYS A 814 24.43 -13.01 10.95
CA LYS A 814 23.81 -12.41 12.15
C LYS A 814 24.02 -13.30 13.37
N LEU A 815 24.47 -12.71 14.47
CA LEU A 815 24.55 -13.37 15.78
C LEU A 815 23.65 -12.63 16.78
N ARG A 816 22.54 -13.26 17.16
CA ARG A 816 21.57 -12.71 18.11
C ARG A 816 21.83 -13.32 19.50
N LEU A 817 22.06 -12.51 20.53
CA LEU A 817 22.42 -12.96 21.88
C LEU A 817 21.43 -12.49 22.94
N ASN A 818 21.07 -13.35 23.91
CA ASN A 818 20.51 -12.84 25.16
C ASN A 818 21.60 -12.15 26.02
N VAL A 819 21.19 -11.22 26.89
CA VAL A 819 22.11 -10.47 27.77
C VAL A 819 23.03 -11.37 28.61
N GLY A 820 22.51 -12.50 29.10
CA GLY A 820 23.27 -13.47 29.88
C GLY A 820 24.40 -14.13 29.07
N MET A 821 24.18 -14.38 27.78
CA MET A 821 25.15 -14.98 26.88
C MET A 821 26.23 -13.97 26.47
N ALA A 822 25.88 -12.72 26.16
CA ALA A 822 26.85 -11.65 25.92
C ALA A 822 27.81 -11.46 27.12
N VAL A 823 27.27 -11.45 28.35
CA VAL A 823 28.08 -11.39 29.58
C VAL A 823 28.99 -12.62 29.72
N LYS A 824 28.52 -13.84 29.40
CA LYS A 824 29.35 -15.06 29.44
C LYS A 824 30.48 -15.04 28.40
N LEU A 825 30.17 -14.69 27.16
CA LEU A 825 31.15 -14.60 26.07
C LEU A 825 32.24 -13.57 26.38
N SER A 826 31.89 -12.41 26.93
CA SER A 826 32.90 -11.40 27.34
C SER A 826 33.88 -11.90 28.42
N ARG A 827 33.50 -12.91 29.22
CA ARG A 827 34.39 -13.56 30.21
C ARG A 827 35.23 -14.67 29.59
N LEU A 828 34.76 -15.27 28.49
CA LEU A 828 35.51 -16.24 27.72
C LEU A 828 36.63 -15.53 26.96
N VAL A 829 36.28 -14.50 26.19
CA VAL A 829 37.19 -13.72 25.34
C VAL A 829 38.33 -13.11 26.15
N ARG A 830 38.03 -12.47 27.29
CA ARG A 830 39.05 -11.96 28.25
C ARG A 830 39.95 -13.01 28.90
N ARG A 831 39.63 -14.31 28.78
CA ARG A 831 40.48 -15.42 29.24
C ARG A 831 41.30 -16.05 28.11
N THR A 832 41.08 -15.65 26.86
CA THR A 832 41.70 -16.24 25.66
C THR A 832 42.47 -15.23 24.81
N GLU A 833 42.76 -14.04 25.36
CA GLU A 833 43.46 -12.90 24.71
C GLU A 833 44.87 -13.20 24.17
N ARG A 834 45.42 -14.40 24.40
CA ARG A 834 46.73 -14.85 23.89
C ARG A 834 46.68 -15.99 22.88
N GLY A 835 45.54 -16.28 22.26
CA GLY A 835 45.49 -17.33 21.22
C GLY A 835 44.14 -17.68 20.57
N ALA A 836 43.05 -16.95 20.81
CA ALA A 836 41.82 -17.14 20.05
C ALA A 836 41.86 -16.38 18.71
N THR A 837 41.35 -16.99 17.63
CA THR A 837 41.10 -16.27 16.37
C THR A 837 39.95 -15.26 16.55
N PRO A 838 40.04 -14.06 15.95
CA PRO A 838 39.01 -13.03 16.10
C PRO A 838 37.76 -13.38 15.29
N LEU A 839 36.67 -13.75 15.97
CA LEU A 839 35.40 -14.04 15.32
C LEU A 839 34.94 -12.82 14.51
N THR A 840 34.54 -13.06 13.25
CA THR A 840 34.00 -12.02 12.36
C THR A 840 32.52 -12.27 12.15
N VAL A 841 31.67 -11.30 12.49
CA VAL A 841 30.21 -11.38 12.33
C VAL A 841 29.71 -10.02 11.81
N PRO A 842 29.17 -9.93 10.58
CA PRO A 842 28.65 -8.67 10.05
C PRO A 842 27.64 -7.99 10.98
N GLU A 843 26.66 -8.72 11.52
CA GLU A 843 25.66 -8.17 12.43
C GLU A 843 25.62 -8.91 13.78
N LEU A 844 25.79 -8.19 14.88
CA LEU A 844 25.58 -8.66 16.26
C LEU A 844 24.30 -8.00 16.79
N SER A 845 23.41 -8.74 17.44
CA SER A 845 22.26 -8.12 18.12
C SER A 845 22.07 -8.64 19.55
N LEU A 846 21.45 -7.82 20.40
CA LEU A 846 20.90 -8.28 21.67
C LEU A 846 19.40 -8.54 21.52
N VAL A 847 18.90 -9.62 22.14
CA VAL A 847 17.48 -10.04 22.08
C VAL A 847 16.80 -9.87 23.43
N LEU A 848 15.63 -9.21 23.44
CA LEU A 848 14.76 -9.11 24.60
C LEU A 848 13.87 -10.37 24.74
N LYS A 849 13.84 -10.99 25.92
CA LYS A 849 13.12 -12.26 26.17
C LYS A 849 11.67 -12.10 26.64
N SER A 850 11.32 -10.99 27.29
CA SER A 850 9.99 -10.77 27.90
C SER A 850 9.80 -9.36 28.43
N SER A 851 10.75 -8.85 29.20
CA SER A 851 10.69 -7.50 29.81
C SER A 851 12.08 -6.88 29.92
N GLN A 852 12.13 -5.54 29.92
CA GLN A 852 13.38 -4.78 30.03
C GLN A 852 14.08 -5.10 31.36
N PRO A 853 15.33 -5.60 31.34
CA PRO A 853 16.06 -5.88 32.58
C PRO A 853 16.55 -4.58 33.23
N PRO A 854 16.80 -4.57 34.55
CA PRO A 854 17.23 -3.36 35.26
C PRO A 854 18.51 -2.74 34.67
N GLU A 855 18.63 -1.42 34.70
CA GLU A 855 19.72 -0.67 34.07
C GLU A 855 21.13 -1.17 34.47
N ARG A 856 21.35 -1.51 35.75
CA ARG A 856 22.62 -2.11 36.22
C ARG A 856 23.02 -3.41 35.48
N VAL A 857 22.04 -4.13 34.93
CA VAL A 857 22.24 -5.31 34.07
C VAL A 857 22.52 -4.89 32.63
N LEU A 858 21.84 -3.85 32.12
CA LEU A 858 22.06 -3.27 30.79
C LEU A 858 23.44 -2.62 30.63
N SER A 859 23.87 -1.73 31.53
CA SER A 859 25.23 -1.15 31.47
C SER A 859 26.32 -2.21 31.61
N ARG A 860 26.04 -3.30 32.33
CA ARG A 860 26.92 -4.49 32.39
C ARG A 860 26.91 -5.31 31.10
N ALA A 861 25.78 -5.37 30.40
CA ALA A 861 25.67 -5.96 29.07
C ALA A 861 26.48 -5.16 28.05
N LEU A 862 26.29 -3.83 28.00
CA LEU A 862 27.04 -2.91 27.14
C LEU A 862 28.56 -3.00 27.39
N SER A 863 29.00 -2.95 28.64
CA SER A 863 30.41 -3.17 29.01
C SER A 863 30.94 -4.55 28.58
N SER A 864 30.08 -5.56 28.52
CA SER A 864 30.42 -6.90 28.04
C SER A 864 30.49 -6.97 26.51
N VAL A 865 29.60 -6.28 25.80
CA VAL A 865 29.63 -6.14 24.33
C VAL A 865 30.83 -5.29 23.90
N ALA A 866 31.12 -4.18 24.56
CA ALA A 866 32.34 -3.38 24.36
C ALA A 866 33.63 -4.20 24.59
N SER A 867 33.58 -5.21 25.48
CA SER A 867 34.69 -6.16 25.67
C SER A 867 34.80 -7.20 24.54
N LEU A 868 33.69 -7.55 23.87
CA LEU A 868 33.69 -8.43 22.69
C LEU A 868 34.20 -7.68 21.45
N LEU A 869 33.69 -6.47 21.20
CA LEU A 869 34.06 -5.63 20.05
C LEU A 869 35.57 -5.33 19.96
N ARG A 870 36.29 -5.33 21.08
CA ARG A 870 37.77 -5.19 21.10
C ARG A 870 38.52 -6.33 20.40
N LEU A 871 37.89 -7.50 20.26
CA LEU A 871 38.52 -8.75 19.81
C LEU A 871 37.71 -9.49 18.72
N TRP A 872 36.47 -9.07 18.45
CA TRP A 872 35.60 -9.58 17.39
C TRP A 872 35.38 -8.49 16.33
N ARG A 873 35.42 -8.87 15.05
CA ARG A 873 35.14 -7.96 13.93
C ARG A 873 33.64 -7.90 13.68
N VAL A 874 32.99 -6.84 14.16
CA VAL A 874 31.55 -6.62 14.02
C VAL A 874 31.29 -5.34 13.25
N GLN A 875 30.50 -5.41 12.17
CA GLN A 875 30.22 -4.25 11.31
C GLN A 875 28.96 -3.48 11.76
N CYS A 876 27.96 -4.18 12.30
CA CYS A 876 26.72 -3.61 12.81
C CYS A 876 26.37 -4.24 14.16
N LEU A 877 26.02 -3.41 15.14
CA LEU A 877 25.50 -3.82 16.44
C LEU A 877 24.07 -3.28 16.59
N ASP A 878 23.12 -4.19 16.64
CA ASP A 878 21.69 -3.90 16.77
C ASP A 878 21.24 -4.03 18.23
N LEU A 879 20.63 -2.94 18.71
CA LEU A 879 20.20 -2.72 20.09
C LEU A 879 18.76 -2.18 20.16
N THR A 880 18.01 -2.19 19.04
CA THR A 880 16.65 -1.59 18.97
C THR A 880 15.66 -2.15 19.98
N ASP A 881 15.79 -3.44 20.32
CA ASP A 881 15.02 -4.17 21.35
C ASP A 881 15.07 -3.52 22.76
N PHE A 882 16.07 -2.70 23.04
CA PHE A 882 16.42 -2.28 24.41
C PHE A 882 16.48 -0.76 24.58
N TRP A 883 15.91 -0.30 25.70
CA TRP A 883 15.95 1.09 26.10
C TRP A 883 17.15 1.32 27.02
N PHE A 884 18.07 2.22 26.64
CA PHE A 884 19.26 2.55 27.41
C PHE A 884 19.32 4.04 27.74
N GLN A 885 19.84 4.40 28.91
CA GLN A 885 20.25 5.78 29.15
C GLN A 885 21.45 6.15 28.26
N GLY A 886 21.40 7.33 27.63
CA GLY A 886 22.43 7.78 26.67
C GLY A 886 23.87 7.65 27.20
N HIS A 887 24.11 8.05 28.46
CA HIS A 887 25.43 7.99 29.09
C HIS A 887 26.06 6.59 29.11
N SER A 888 25.25 5.51 29.16
CA SER A 888 25.76 4.13 29.18
C SER A 888 26.33 3.70 27.82
N LEU A 889 25.92 4.33 26.71
CA LEU A 889 26.34 4.00 25.35
C LEU A 889 27.66 4.67 24.93
N ILE A 890 28.17 5.65 25.69
CA ILE A 890 29.49 6.29 25.44
C ILE A 890 30.60 5.23 25.31
N THR A 891 30.53 4.15 26.10
CA THR A 891 31.47 3.02 26.06
C THR A 891 31.52 2.25 24.73
N LEU A 892 30.48 2.37 23.89
CA LEU A 892 30.45 1.85 22.52
C LEU A 892 30.88 2.90 21.49
N LEU A 893 30.63 4.19 21.74
CA LEU A 893 31.05 5.27 20.84
C LEU A 893 32.59 5.37 20.76
N CYS A 894 33.29 5.30 21.90
CA CYS A 894 34.75 5.32 21.96
C CYS A 894 35.43 4.08 21.31
N HIS A 895 34.67 3.16 20.70
CA HIS A 895 35.23 1.99 20.01
C HIS A 895 35.92 2.39 18.70
N GLN A 896 37.22 2.11 18.62
CA GLN A 896 38.12 2.52 17.53
C GLN A 896 37.92 1.76 16.21
N GLY A 897 37.07 0.73 16.16
CA GLY A 897 36.76 -0.02 14.94
C GLY A 897 35.59 0.55 14.12
N PRO A 898 35.49 0.19 12.83
CA PRO A 898 34.32 0.48 12.00
C PRO A 898 33.12 -0.33 12.50
N LEU A 899 32.10 0.37 13.00
CA LEU A 899 30.94 -0.20 13.66
C LEU A 899 29.73 0.71 13.42
N SER A 900 28.61 0.14 12.96
CA SER A 900 27.31 0.81 12.97
C SER A 900 26.52 0.43 14.23
N LEU A 901 25.80 1.38 14.82
CA LEU A 901 24.90 1.18 15.96
C LEU A 901 23.46 1.44 15.54
N ARG A 902 22.59 0.43 15.64
CA ARG A 902 21.14 0.60 15.51
C ARG A 902 20.49 0.73 16.89
N LEU A 903 19.78 1.83 17.10
CA LEU A 903 19.13 2.20 18.35
C LEU A 903 17.65 2.50 18.07
N ASN A 904 16.76 2.31 19.06
CA ASN A 904 15.41 2.86 18.97
C ASN A 904 15.43 4.40 19.09
N SER A 905 14.34 5.03 18.64
CA SER A 905 14.20 6.49 18.54
C SER A 905 14.56 7.25 19.82
N ASP A 906 14.17 6.69 20.96
CA ASP A 906 14.18 7.39 22.24
C ASP A 906 15.52 7.20 22.95
N THR A 907 16.16 6.04 22.77
CA THR A 907 17.57 5.84 23.13
C THR A 907 18.49 6.71 22.27
N LEU A 908 18.21 6.83 20.96
CA LEU A 908 18.98 7.72 20.07
C LEU A 908 18.78 9.20 20.44
N GLN A 909 17.56 9.61 20.80
CA GLN A 909 17.28 10.94 21.33
C GLN A 909 18.10 11.23 22.60
N GLN A 910 18.07 10.35 23.60
CA GLN A 910 18.84 10.54 24.84
C GLN A 910 20.35 10.56 24.59
N LEU A 911 20.86 9.70 23.70
CA LEU A 911 22.27 9.71 23.33
C LEU A 911 22.66 11.03 22.64
N THR A 912 21.81 11.56 21.77
CA THR A 912 22.07 12.84 21.09
C THR A 912 22.15 14.00 22.08
N VAL A 913 21.27 14.04 23.09
CA VAL A 913 21.32 15.04 24.17
C VAL A 913 22.60 14.90 24.99
N VAL A 914 23.00 13.69 25.38
CA VAL A 914 24.23 13.47 26.17
C VAL A 914 25.50 13.83 25.37
N VAL A 915 25.53 13.59 24.06
CA VAL A 915 26.65 14.00 23.18
C VAL A 915 26.72 15.53 23.07
N TYR A 916 25.57 16.20 22.97
CA TYR A 916 25.48 17.66 23.01
C TYR A 916 25.90 18.25 24.36
N GLU A 917 25.42 17.71 25.49
CA GLU A 917 25.79 18.16 26.84
C GLU A 917 27.29 18.01 27.12
N ALA A 918 27.95 17.01 26.52
CA ALA A 918 29.39 16.82 26.64
C ALA A 918 30.22 17.89 25.91
N GLN A 919 29.69 18.51 24.84
CA GLN A 919 30.39 19.43 23.93
C GLN A 919 31.75 18.90 23.40
N ASP A 920 31.96 17.58 23.43
CA ASP A 920 33.21 16.94 23.04
C ASP A 920 33.20 16.62 21.54
N LYS A 921 34.23 17.10 20.84
CA LYS A 921 34.34 17.01 19.38
C LYS A 921 34.53 15.58 18.89
N ASP A 922 35.42 14.83 19.52
CA ASP A 922 35.77 13.48 19.09
C ASP A 922 34.60 12.53 19.38
N LEU A 923 33.94 12.68 20.53
CA LEU A 923 32.70 11.98 20.87
C LEU A 923 31.56 12.31 19.89
N THR A 924 31.43 13.56 19.46
CA THR A 924 30.43 13.99 18.47
C THR A 924 30.70 13.39 17.09
N GLN A 925 31.96 13.32 16.66
CA GLN A 925 32.33 12.63 15.43
C GLN A 925 32.07 11.12 15.54
N TRP A 926 32.52 10.45 16.60
CA TRP A 926 32.28 9.00 16.79
C TRP A 926 30.78 8.66 16.90
N PHE A 927 29.97 9.53 17.52
CA PHE A 927 28.52 9.39 17.57
C PHE A 927 27.93 9.27 16.16
N LEU A 928 28.20 10.25 15.30
CA LEU A 928 27.64 10.33 13.95
C LEU A 928 28.23 9.24 13.02
N GLU A 929 29.51 8.91 13.17
CA GLU A 929 30.13 7.72 12.54
C GLU A 929 29.36 6.45 12.88
N LYS A 930 29.08 6.21 14.17
CA LYS A 930 28.46 4.95 14.62
C LYS A 930 26.98 4.88 14.22
N VAL A 931 26.20 5.96 14.35
CA VAL A 931 24.75 5.92 14.01
C VAL A 931 24.48 6.11 12.52
N GLY A 932 25.51 6.30 11.68
CA GLY A 932 25.37 6.54 10.25
C GLY A 932 24.70 7.88 9.90
N GLY A 933 24.66 8.81 10.85
CA GLY A 933 24.11 10.16 10.68
C GLY A 933 22.59 10.29 10.54
N ASP A 934 21.78 9.22 10.53
CA ASP A 934 20.32 9.35 10.43
C ASP A 934 19.68 9.66 11.80
N LEU A 935 19.35 10.93 12.00
CA LEU A 935 18.68 11.45 13.20
C LEU A 935 17.20 11.78 12.91
N THR A 936 16.59 11.22 11.87
CA THR A 936 15.18 11.52 11.49
C THR A 936 14.14 10.99 12.48
N SER A 937 14.53 10.11 13.40
CA SER A 937 13.72 9.77 14.58
C SER A 937 13.61 10.94 15.57
N CYS A 938 14.68 11.72 15.72
CA CYS A 938 14.90 12.64 16.82
C CYS A 938 14.14 13.98 16.69
N ARG A 939 14.08 14.69 17.82
CA ARG A 939 13.70 16.09 17.98
C ARG A 939 14.94 16.86 18.46
N LEU A 940 15.50 17.67 17.59
CA LEU A 940 16.72 18.45 17.79
C LEU A 940 16.35 19.92 17.71
N ASP A 941 16.62 20.65 18.78
CA ASP A 941 16.61 22.10 18.75
C ASP A 941 17.80 22.64 17.92
N TRP A 942 17.72 23.89 17.47
CA TRP A 942 18.71 24.45 16.56
C TRP A 942 20.13 24.40 17.10
N GLU A 943 20.32 24.72 18.39
CA GLU A 943 21.63 24.73 19.05
C GLU A 943 22.27 23.33 19.05
N VAL A 944 21.46 22.29 19.23
CA VAL A 944 21.87 20.89 19.16
C VAL A 944 22.33 20.54 17.74
N LEU A 945 21.52 20.86 16.72
CA LEU A 945 21.86 20.59 15.33
C LEU A 945 23.12 21.36 14.89
N LEU A 946 23.24 22.63 15.27
CA LEU A 946 24.39 23.47 14.94
C LEU A 946 25.67 22.96 15.60
N SER A 947 25.63 22.57 16.88
CA SER A 947 26.77 21.96 17.58
C SER A 947 27.22 20.65 16.91
N LEU A 948 26.28 19.75 16.56
CA LEU A 948 26.58 18.52 15.82
C LEU A 948 27.24 18.77 14.45
N LEU A 949 26.86 19.85 13.77
CA LEU A 949 27.45 20.25 12.47
C LEU A 949 28.80 20.94 12.63
N GLN A 950 29.01 21.75 13.66
CA GLN A 950 30.29 22.41 13.95
C GLN A 950 31.36 21.40 14.41
N HIS A 951 30.96 20.39 15.20
CA HIS A 951 31.88 19.44 15.82
C HIS A 951 32.16 18.17 15.01
N SER A 952 31.48 17.94 13.88
CA SER A 952 31.71 16.77 13.04
C SER A 952 31.96 17.09 11.57
N THR A 953 32.48 16.10 10.84
CA THR A 953 32.63 16.09 9.37
C THR A 953 31.58 15.22 8.66
N HIS A 954 30.73 14.52 9.42
CA HIS A 954 29.83 13.50 8.90
C HIS A 954 28.52 14.07 8.35
N ASN A 955 27.92 13.34 7.40
CA ASN A 955 26.64 13.71 6.83
C ASN A 955 25.51 13.41 7.83
N ILE A 956 24.67 14.40 8.14
CA ILE A 956 23.56 14.28 9.08
C ILE A 956 22.22 14.32 8.33
N THR A 957 21.33 13.37 8.60
CA THR A 957 19.97 13.34 8.02
C THR A 957 18.94 13.71 9.10
N VAL A 958 18.06 14.67 8.81
CA VAL A 958 17.02 15.15 9.75
C VAL A 958 15.64 15.24 9.09
N ASP A 959 14.57 15.12 9.89
CA ASP A 959 13.19 15.37 9.46
C ASP A 959 12.76 16.78 9.86
N LEU A 960 12.58 17.69 8.91
CA LEU A 960 12.24 19.09 9.19
C LEU A 960 10.82 19.30 9.75
N ARG A 961 9.94 18.29 9.70
CA ARG A 961 8.62 18.38 10.38
C ARG A 961 8.73 18.19 11.89
N LYS A 962 9.78 17.53 12.38
CA LYS A 962 10.06 17.38 13.82
C LYS A 962 10.93 18.52 14.35
N ASN A 963 11.83 19.00 13.50
CA ASN A 963 12.91 19.91 13.86
C ASN A 963 12.60 21.27 13.22
N ARG A 964 11.81 22.10 13.92
CA ARG A 964 11.28 23.38 13.43
C ARG A 964 12.40 24.43 13.28
N LEU A 965 13.15 24.35 12.18
CA LEU A 965 14.14 25.37 11.84
C LEU A 965 13.45 26.69 11.51
N LEU A 966 13.87 27.76 12.18
CA LEU A 966 13.42 29.12 11.92
C LEU A 966 14.24 29.72 10.77
N GLU A 967 13.64 30.60 9.98
CA GLU A 967 14.28 31.13 8.75
C GLU A 967 15.57 31.92 9.06
N LYS A 968 15.62 32.58 10.22
CA LYS A 968 16.82 33.26 10.77
C LYS A 968 18.03 32.33 10.96
N ASN A 969 17.85 31.01 10.92
CA ASN A 969 18.90 30.01 11.10
C ASN A 969 19.53 29.57 9.75
N ILE A 970 18.95 30.00 8.61
CA ILE A 970 19.36 29.50 7.28
C ILE A 970 20.77 29.98 6.90
N SER A 971 21.14 31.22 7.26
CA SER A 971 22.49 31.77 7.09
C SER A 971 23.58 30.84 7.64
N ASP A 972 23.34 30.36 8.85
CA ASP A 972 24.27 29.57 9.65
C ASP A 972 24.30 28.10 9.20
N LEU A 973 23.25 27.67 8.48
CA LEU A 973 23.14 26.35 7.87
C LEU A 973 23.77 26.28 6.47
N LEU A 974 23.83 27.39 5.71
CA LEU A 974 24.39 27.41 4.34
C LEU A 974 25.78 26.76 4.21
N PRO A 975 26.76 27.02 5.10
CA PRO A 975 28.09 26.39 5.03
C PRO A 975 28.08 24.88 5.23
N PHE A 976 26.98 24.33 5.75
CA PHE A 976 26.85 22.92 6.14
C PHE A 976 25.87 22.13 5.27
N LEU A 977 25.08 22.78 4.40
CA LEU A 977 24.08 22.11 3.53
C LEU A 977 24.64 20.91 2.75
N GLY A 978 25.90 20.97 2.31
CA GLY A 978 26.54 19.86 1.58
C GLY A 978 26.75 18.58 2.39
N ARG A 979 26.54 18.65 3.71
CA ARG A 979 26.63 17.57 4.69
C ARG A 979 25.31 17.32 5.42
N VAL A 980 24.20 17.94 4.99
CA VAL A 980 22.89 17.75 5.61
C VAL A 980 21.92 17.17 4.59
N THR A 981 21.14 16.16 4.98
CA THR A 981 20.04 15.61 4.18
C THR A 981 18.71 15.92 4.86
N LEU A 982 17.84 16.66 4.18
CA LEU A 982 16.66 17.30 4.74
C LEU A 982 15.39 16.55 4.31
N LYS A 983 15.05 15.47 5.02
CA LYS A 983 13.80 14.75 4.77
C LYS A 983 12.61 15.66 5.11
N ARG A 984 11.62 15.69 4.20
CA ARG A 984 10.33 16.40 4.37
C ARG A 984 10.46 17.93 4.59
N SER A 985 11.39 18.58 3.89
CA SER A 985 11.50 20.04 3.84
C SER A 985 10.16 20.72 3.50
N SER A 986 9.87 21.84 4.16
CA SER A 986 8.71 22.67 3.83
C SER A 986 9.00 23.56 2.63
N SER A 987 7.97 23.92 1.87
CA SER A 987 8.13 24.85 0.74
C SER A 987 8.52 26.27 1.17
N SER A 988 8.27 26.66 2.43
CA SER A 988 8.84 27.89 3.00
C SER A 988 10.35 27.78 3.19
N PHE A 989 10.83 26.70 3.82
CA PHE A 989 12.26 26.48 4.04
C PHE A 989 13.03 26.43 2.71
N VAL A 990 12.50 25.76 1.69
CA VAL A 990 13.13 25.72 0.35
C VAL A 990 13.16 27.12 -0.29
N LYS A 991 12.05 27.87 -0.24
CA LYS A 991 11.95 29.25 -0.73
C LYS A 991 13.01 30.15 -0.08
N SER A 992 13.04 30.18 1.25
CA SER A 992 13.93 31.05 2.02
C SER A 992 15.40 30.61 1.91
N SER A 993 15.66 29.32 1.64
CA SER A 993 17.01 28.81 1.32
C SER A 993 17.51 29.28 -0.06
N ILE A 994 16.70 29.19 -1.12
CA ILE A 994 17.14 29.68 -2.44
C ILE A 994 17.36 31.19 -2.44
N ARG A 995 16.52 31.96 -1.74
CA ARG A 995 16.67 33.41 -1.57
C ARG A 995 17.98 33.76 -0.85
N GLN A 996 18.25 33.15 0.30
CA GLN A 996 19.50 33.39 1.04
C GLN A 996 20.77 32.99 0.24
N ILE A 997 20.69 31.95 -0.59
CA ILE A 997 21.78 31.53 -1.50
C ILE A 997 22.01 32.57 -2.61
N TYR A 998 20.94 33.14 -3.17
CA TYR A 998 21.01 34.23 -4.15
C TYR A 998 21.56 35.53 -3.53
N ASP A 999 21.04 35.95 -2.38
CA ASP A 999 21.44 37.17 -1.68
C ASP A 999 22.93 37.13 -1.26
N SER A 1000 23.42 35.94 -0.87
CA SER A 1000 24.85 35.70 -0.58
C SER A 1000 25.71 35.39 -1.82
N ARG A 1001 25.10 35.29 -3.02
CA ARG A 1001 25.71 34.88 -4.29
C ARG A 1001 26.45 33.53 -4.22
N ALA A 1002 26.07 32.65 -3.29
CA ALA A 1002 26.75 31.41 -2.98
C ALA A 1002 26.38 30.28 -3.96
N SER A 1003 26.77 30.40 -5.23
CA SER A 1003 26.48 29.42 -6.30
C SER A 1003 26.82 27.98 -5.91
N ASP A 1004 27.92 27.74 -5.19
CA ASP A 1004 28.35 26.41 -4.77
C ASP A 1004 27.33 25.72 -3.82
N CYS A 1005 26.61 26.51 -3.02
CA CYS A 1005 25.56 26.02 -2.12
C CYS A 1005 24.33 25.49 -2.86
N VAL A 1006 24.09 25.89 -4.12
CA VAL A 1006 22.98 25.35 -4.96
C VAL A 1006 23.10 23.84 -5.10
N SER A 1007 24.29 23.35 -5.47
CA SER A 1007 24.57 21.91 -5.64
C SER A 1007 24.35 21.13 -4.34
N SER A 1008 24.61 21.77 -3.20
CA SER A 1008 24.45 21.22 -1.86
C SER A 1008 22.98 21.17 -1.43
N LEU A 1009 22.22 22.24 -1.63
CA LEU A 1009 20.78 22.29 -1.34
C LEU A 1009 20.02 21.24 -2.16
N LEU A 1010 20.37 21.05 -3.43
CA LEU A 1010 19.75 20.05 -4.30
C LEU A 1010 20.06 18.62 -3.84
N ARG A 1011 21.30 18.31 -3.47
CA ARG A 1011 21.66 17.00 -2.88
C ARG A 1011 20.91 16.74 -1.57
N SER A 1012 20.73 17.77 -0.73
CA SER A 1012 20.01 17.65 0.55
C SER A 1012 18.52 17.30 0.40
N SER A 1013 17.93 17.50 -0.80
CA SER A 1013 16.49 17.51 -1.05
C SER A 1013 16.02 16.51 -2.11
N ASP A 1014 16.79 15.47 -2.44
CA ASP A 1014 16.52 14.55 -3.58
C ASP A 1014 16.33 15.32 -4.91
N HIS A 1015 17.10 16.39 -5.10
CA HIS A 1015 17.03 17.30 -6.24
C HIS A 1015 15.65 17.95 -6.43
N TRP A 1016 14.80 18.04 -5.39
CA TRP A 1016 13.51 18.73 -5.44
C TRP A 1016 13.59 20.19 -4.98
N ILE A 1017 13.44 21.11 -5.93
CA ILE A 1017 13.00 22.49 -5.63
C ILE A 1017 11.49 22.45 -5.43
N ASN A 1018 11.07 22.24 -4.18
CA ASN A 1018 9.66 22.15 -3.80
C ASN A 1018 9.12 23.51 -3.29
N LEU A 1019 8.52 24.31 -4.16
CA LEU A 1019 7.94 25.62 -3.85
C LEU A 1019 6.40 25.61 -3.79
N ASN A 1020 5.80 24.40 -3.79
CA ASN A 1020 4.36 24.14 -3.71
C ASN A 1020 3.62 25.05 -2.71
N SER A 1021 2.52 25.67 -3.16
CA SER A 1021 1.71 26.59 -2.35
C SER A 1021 2.53 27.73 -1.75
N ARG A 1022 3.23 28.49 -2.60
CA ARG A 1022 3.96 29.71 -2.23
C ARG A 1022 3.69 30.82 -3.23
N GLU A 1023 3.67 32.05 -2.73
CA GLU A 1023 3.84 33.23 -3.55
C GLU A 1023 5.35 33.52 -3.66
N LEU A 1024 5.83 33.70 -4.88
CA LEU A 1024 7.20 34.17 -5.16
C LEU A 1024 7.13 35.65 -5.53
N ASP A 1025 8.02 36.47 -4.97
CA ASP A 1025 8.28 37.82 -5.48
C ASP A 1025 9.37 37.78 -6.58
N ARG A 1026 9.73 38.94 -7.13
CA ARG A 1026 10.78 39.03 -8.18
C ARG A 1026 12.15 38.57 -7.70
N VAL A 1027 12.49 38.77 -6.42
CA VAL A 1027 13.76 38.31 -5.84
C VAL A 1027 13.73 36.78 -5.70
N ASP A 1028 12.60 36.21 -5.28
CA ASP A 1028 12.41 34.76 -5.22
C ASP A 1028 12.47 34.10 -6.61
N CYS A 1029 11.92 34.75 -7.63
CA CYS A 1029 12.00 34.27 -9.02
C CYS A 1029 13.44 34.40 -9.57
N THR A 1030 14.12 35.52 -9.30
CA THR A 1030 15.53 35.68 -9.67
C THR A 1030 16.41 34.66 -8.94
N ALA A 1031 16.11 34.35 -7.68
CA ALA A 1031 16.78 33.31 -6.88
C ALA A 1031 16.49 31.90 -7.41
N LEU A 1032 15.28 31.62 -7.88
CA LEU A 1032 14.92 30.39 -8.57
C LEU A 1032 15.70 30.26 -9.88
N CYS A 1033 15.77 31.32 -10.70
CA CYS A 1033 16.55 31.35 -11.93
C CYS A 1033 18.05 31.15 -11.66
N PHE A 1034 18.62 31.84 -10.66
CA PHE A 1034 20.00 31.64 -10.22
C PHE A 1034 20.27 30.20 -9.75
N THR A 1035 19.33 29.59 -9.02
CA THR A 1035 19.39 28.19 -8.59
C THR A 1035 19.33 27.25 -9.80
N LEU A 1036 18.45 27.50 -10.77
CA LEU A 1036 18.33 26.67 -11.98
C LEU A 1036 19.57 26.78 -12.88
N GLN A 1037 20.11 27.99 -13.09
CA GLN A 1037 21.36 28.25 -13.84
C GLN A 1037 22.57 27.47 -13.30
N HIS A 1038 22.66 27.32 -11.98
CA HIS A 1038 23.73 26.57 -11.30
C HIS A 1038 23.35 25.10 -11.02
N SER A 1039 22.40 24.55 -11.79
CA SER A 1039 21.91 23.19 -11.61
C SER A 1039 21.73 22.41 -12.93
N HIS A 1040 21.49 21.10 -12.80
CA HIS A 1040 21.21 20.19 -13.89
C HIS A 1040 20.33 19.01 -13.41
N GLN A 1041 19.41 18.55 -14.27
CA GLN A 1041 18.44 17.47 -14.01
C GLN A 1041 17.60 17.63 -12.73
N VAL A 1042 17.25 18.85 -12.37
CA VAL A 1042 16.49 19.18 -11.15
C VAL A 1042 15.00 18.82 -11.30
N LYS A 1043 14.38 18.39 -10.21
CA LYS A 1043 12.92 18.20 -10.12
C LYS A 1043 12.33 19.48 -9.50
N VAL A 1044 11.34 20.10 -10.13
CA VAL A 1044 10.75 21.36 -9.63
C VAL A 1044 9.25 21.15 -9.40
N ASN A 1045 8.77 21.49 -8.20
CA ASN A 1045 7.35 21.44 -7.86
C ASN A 1045 6.83 22.86 -7.58
N LEU A 1046 6.11 23.39 -8.56
CA LEU A 1046 5.48 24.72 -8.60
C LEU A 1046 3.94 24.62 -8.53
N LEU A 1047 3.38 23.48 -8.09
CA LEU A 1047 1.93 23.32 -7.94
C LEU A 1047 1.36 24.34 -6.95
N TRP A 1048 0.37 25.10 -7.40
CA TRP A 1048 -0.21 26.25 -6.69
C TRP A 1048 0.82 27.30 -6.25
N THR A 1049 1.91 27.45 -7.01
CA THR A 1049 2.94 28.47 -6.77
C THR A 1049 2.64 29.70 -7.62
N SER A 1050 2.37 30.83 -6.99
CA SER A 1050 2.14 32.11 -7.68
C SER A 1050 3.47 32.70 -8.11
N ILE A 1051 3.61 33.01 -9.40
CA ILE A 1051 4.78 33.62 -10.03
C ILE A 1051 4.33 34.98 -10.61
N PRO A 1052 5.07 36.08 -10.42
CA PRO A 1052 4.67 37.39 -10.93
C PRO A 1052 4.62 37.41 -12.47
N PRO A 1053 3.68 38.15 -13.09
CA PRO A 1053 3.66 38.36 -14.54
C PRO A 1053 5.01 38.87 -15.06
N GLY A 1054 5.49 38.28 -16.15
CA GLY A 1054 6.82 38.51 -16.74
C GLY A 1054 7.93 37.60 -16.20
N GLU A 1055 7.90 37.17 -14.93
CA GLU A 1055 8.97 36.32 -14.37
C GLU A 1055 8.94 34.87 -14.90
N ILE A 1056 7.82 34.44 -15.50
CA ILE A 1056 7.76 33.16 -16.21
C ILE A 1056 8.74 33.16 -17.41
N GLU A 1057 8.94 34.30 -18.08
CA GLU A 1057 9.85 34.42 -19.22
C GLU A 1057 11.34 34.32 -18.81
N SER A 1058 11.68 34.65 -17.55
CA SER A 1058 13.04 34.45 -17.03
C SER A 1058 13.30 33.00 -16.60
N ILE A 1059 12.25 32.24 -16.25
CA ILE A 1059 12.31 30.83 -15.84
C ILE A 1059 12.27 29.87 -17.05
N LEU A 1060 11.44 30.16 -18.07
CA LEU A 1060 11.22 29.30 -19.23
C LEU A 1060 12.52 28.81 -19.93
N PRO A 1061 13.53 29.66 -20.20
CA PRO A 1061 14.78 29.24 -20.84
C PRO A 1061 15.64 28.27 -20.02
N LEU A 1062 15.32 28.09 -18.73
CA LEU A 1062 16.07 27.25 -17.78
C LEU A 1062 15.36 25.91 -17.49
N LEU A 1063 14.23 25.64 -18.15
CA LEU A 1063 13.53 24.36 -18.07
C LEU A 1063 14.27 23.22 -18.80
N ASP A 1064 15.26 23.53 -19.64
CA ASP A 1064 16.21 22.57 -20.22
C ASP A 1064 16.95 21.75 -19.15
N ARG A 1065 17.14 22.33 -17.96
CA ARG A 1065 17.79 21.72 -16.79
C ARG A 1065 16.83 21.00 -15.86
N VAL A 1066 15.52 21.04 -16.12
CA VAL A 1066 14.49 20.44 -15.27
C VAL A 1066 14.13 19.05 -15.78
N SER A 1067 14.44 18.01 -14.99
CA SER A 1067 14.15 16.62 -15.32
C SER A 1067 12.69 16.22 -15.06
N GLN A 1068 12.04 16.88 -14.10
CA GLN A 1068 10.62 16.70 -13.78
C GLN A 1068 10.03 18.03 -13.32
N LEU A 1069 9.10 18.57 -14.10
CA LEU A 1069 8.32 19.75 -13.72
C LEU A 1069 6.93 19.31 -13.24
N ARG A 1070 6.48 19.90 -12.13
CA ARG A 1070 5.06 19.93 -11.74
C ARG A 1070 4.64 21.39 -11.64
N PHE A 1071 3.65 21.77 -12.43
CA PHE A 1071 3.12 23.12 -12.57
C PHE A 1071 1.60 23.04 -12.74
N SER A 1072 0.86 24.09 -12.39
CA SER A 1072 -0.60 24.13 -12.37
C SER A 1072 -1.14 25.46 -12.87
#